data_AF-A0A2I1G8W2-F1
#
_entry.id   AF-A0A2I1G8W2-F1
#
_cell.length_a   1.000
_cell.length_b   1.000
_cell.length_c   1.000
_cell.angle_alpha   90.00
_cell.angle_beta   90.00
_cell.angle_gamma   90.00
#
_symmetry.space_group_name_H-M   'P 1'
#
loop_
_entity.id
_entity.type
_entity.pdbx_description
1 polymer ?
#
loop_
_entity_poly.entity_id
_entity_poly.type
_entity_poly.pdbx_seq_one_letter_code
_entity_poly.pdbx_strand_id
1 'polypeptide(L)'
;RQNPNRVELINRLTENPPKNLNVAKEVFDYLNTQQESFTNSDWKKLKDFKFIPIQPNKLVKSRDCFLKLKEESLNNFFPCVDFGTKANEFLAKCGVKKPSSYDFSKISVDPSHKLWNLYLENYLKILTKINPDLKTILNLAAKSNYPKIRELAFKYFVDNFYSKYSKFYKPEEIDVAFLPCSNSNSYAKHSECFINDKCKSIGFKIIREDLRSKAGDFGVRQNPNREELINGLTENPPKNVNVAKEAFEYLNTQQEGFTDSDWKKLENVKFILIQSTNKFVSPRDCFLKLKEGSLDNFFLWVDFGTKANEFLAKCGVKKPSSYDFSKISVDPSHKLWNLYLENYLKILTKINPNLETILNLAANPIYPKIRELSLKYFVDNFYSKYSKFYKPEEIDVAFLPCSNSNSYAKHSECFINDKCKSIGFKIIREDLRSKAGDFGVRQNPNRVELIKGLTENPPKNKNKAKEVFELNDFLPCVDFGTNANKFLAKCGVNSDLLLEDARRLLFKSSRELWDMCKKNTKEYLHVLEKINEVDNKFPEKNLNKDDVLIAIKTDSEGNNSYCLETVKEIYINDDKVYHKNLNPFTPPENLRDFYKKLGCRSLHESVTKSVVPYGPIQKTKYSRQLQRIIRERASLFYLNHSEEHIRKDEKWLQKLKVREIEYMETSYKLGSITKNERNDITTNIFQQSTYSWILYVTPNANLIDISQQIVNHIFTRHYENISYFNTILTAPLSNLKKMGIPELQNDQQPQSTSNTFSSQHNENISSENTRDLRNFLQVIIKSCYSNSESNINRIKTCIDENKMNYCETMPGYSMHCVGNLQKIELYVPTDVDQSEILSQSRIAPLSQFIYMLKDLADVFEVTPKAIHIFYDSSVNSIAFNRDGALFFNLKFYLELHEQKCKTKPTIDAMTYWFTIYCHVLAHNFIQLHNSEFEYYYTSFVQTYIPDFFELMRRKREIQPKMKDEEILDAENLDLKWENKWVKRVDHMPHEFRQMWLMK
;
A
#
# COMPACT_ATOMS: atom_id res chain seq x y z
N ARG A 1 -134.70 -61.39 26.70
CA ARG A 1 -134.13 -60.02 26.82
C ARG A 1 -133.34 -59.75 25.53
N GLN A 2 -133.43 -58.55 24.93
CA GLN A 2 -132.74 -58.25 23.67
C GLN A 2 -131.23 -58.01 23.85
N ASN A 3 -130.78 -57.47 24.99
CA ASN A 3 -129.37 -57.27 25.32
C ASN A 3 -129.06 -57.78 26.75
N PRO A 4 -127.86 -58.37 27.01
CA PRO A 4 -127.39 -58.70 28.36
C PRO A 4 -127.16 -57.45 29.23
N ASN A 5 -127.14 -57.59 30.56
CA ASN A 5 -126.87 -56.44 31.44
C ASN A 5 -125.36 -56.11 31.52
N ARG A 6 -125.01 -54.90 31.99
CA ARG A 6 -123.60 -54.44 32.04
C ARG A 6 -122.65 -55.38 32.81
N VAL A 7 -123.12 -55.98 33.91
CA VAL A 7 -122.31 -56.85 34.77
C VAL A 7 -122.00 -58.17 34.06
N GLU A 8 -123.00 -58.72 33.39
CA GLU A 8 -122.90 -59.94 32.58
C GLU A 8 -121.96 -59.73 31.37
N LEU A 9 -122.05 -58.57 30.69
CA LEU A 9 -121.12 -58.22 29.61
C LEU A 9 -119.67 -58.13 30.07
N ILE A 10 -119.41 -57.48 31.21
CA ILE A 10 -118.05 -57.33 31.76
C ILE A 10 -117.54 -58.69 32.23
N ASN A 11 -118.33 -59.47 32.98
CA ASN A 11 -117.94 -60.79 33.45
C ASN A 11 -117.62 -61.71 32.26
N ARG A 12 -118.45 -61.71 31.22
CA ARG A 12 -118.22 -62.51 30.02
C ARG A 12 -116.95 -62.10 29.28
N LEU A 13 -116.69 -60.80 29.14
CA LEU A 13 -115.46 -60.29 28.53
C LEU A 13 -114.21 -60.66 29.36
N THR A 14 -114.33 -60.72 30.69
CA THR A 14 -113.23 -61.12 31.56
C THR A 14 -113.02 -62.63 31.65
N GLU A 15 -114.09 -63.43 31.62
CA GLU A 15 -114.02 -64.90 31.69
C GLU A 15 -113.59 -65.51 30.37
N ASN A 16 -114.07 -64.96 29.24
CA ASN A 16 -113.80 -65.48 27.91
C ASN A 16 -113.50 -64.33 26.91
N PRO A 17 -112.36 -63.65 27.06
CA PRO A 17 -111.97 -62.57 26.15
C PRO A 17 -111.78 -63.08 24.71
N PRO A 18 -112.09 -62.25 23.70
CA PRO A 18 -111.95 -62.64 22.30
C PRO A 18 -110.47 -62.91 21.97
N LYS A 19 -110.18 -64.12 21.48
CA LYS A 19 -108.80 -64.54 21.15
C LYS A 19 -108.41 -64.27 19.69
N ASN A 20 -109.39 -64.03 18.82
CA ASN A 20 -109.23 -63.77 17.39
C ASN A 20 -109.52 -62.30 17.08
N LEU A 21 -108.74 -61.69 16.17
CA LEU A 21 -108.87 -60.27 15.82
C LEU A 21 -110.23 -59.91 15.20
N ASN A 22 -110.81 -60.77 14.35
CA ASN A 22 -112.10 -60.54 13.71
C ASN A 22 -113.24 -60.60 14.74
N VAL A 23 -113.21 -61.61 15.61
CA VAL A 23 -114.18 -61.75 16.70
C VAL A 23 -114.05 -60.59 17.68
N ALA A 24 -112.83 -60.16 17.99
CA ALA A 24 -112.60 -59.02 18.86
C ALA A 24 -113.21 -57.73 18.30
N LYS A 25 -113.10 -57.49 16.99
CA LYS A 25 -113.74 -56.35 16.33
C LYS A 25 -115.26 -56.35 16.54
N GLU A 26 -115.94 -57.45 16.25
CA GLU A 26 -117.39 -57.56 16.40
C GLU A 26 -117.83 -57.37 17.86
N VAL A 27 -117.10 -57.99 18.79
CA VAL A 27 -117.36 -57.86 20.24
C VAL A 27 -117.19 -56.40 20.68
N PHE A 28 -116.11 -55.73 20.29
CA PHE A 28 -115.86 -54.34 20.68
C PHE A 28 -116.81 -53.36 20.00
N ASP A 29 -117.22 -53.60 18.76
CA ASP A 29 -118.26 -52.82 18.08
C ASP A 29 -119.61 -52.92 18.80
N TYR A 30 -120.00 -54.14 19.21
CA TYR A 30 -121.20 -54.35 20.01
C TYR A 30 -121.09 -53.65 21.37
N LEU A 31 -119.98 -53.80 22.09
CA LEU A 31 -119.76 -53.16 23.38
C LEU A 31 -119.75 -51.62 23.28
N ASN A 32 -119.31 -51.05 22.16
CA ASN A 32 -119.41 -49.62 21.91
C ASN A 32 -120.88 -49.14 21.87
N THR A 33 -121.82 -49.95 21.39
CA THR A 33 -123.26 -49.60 21.43
C THR A 33 -123.85 -49.61 22.84
N GLN A 34 -123.22 -50.35 23.77
CA GLN A 34 -123.71 -50.51 25.14
C GLN A 34 -122.96 -49.61 26.14
N GLN A 35 -122.02 -48.78 25.67
CA GLN A 35 -121.05 -48.07 26.51
C GLN A 35 -121.68 -47.09 27.52
N GLU A 36 -122.88 -46.55 27.26
CA GLU A 36 -123.59 -45.65 28.18
C GLU A 36 -124.01 -46.34 29.47
N SER A 37 -124.13 -47.67 29.45
CA SER A 37 -124.48 -48.46 30.63
C SER A 37 -123.31 -48.71 31.58
N PHE A 38 -122.06 -48.40 31.17
CA PHE A 38 -120.85 -48.70 31.93
C PHE A 38 -120.53 -47.60 32.94
N THR A 39 -120.10 -48.01 34.15
CA THR A 39 -119.71 -47.10 35.23
C THR A 39 -118.21 -46.83 35.24
N ASN A 40 -117.77 -45.80 35.98
CA ASN A 40 -116.34 -45.51 36.18
C ASN A 40 -115.56 -46.69 36.79
N SER A 41 -116.21 -47.49 37.64
CA SER A 41 -115.62 -48.72 38.21
C SER A 41 -115.36 -49.77 37.13
N ASP A 42 -116.30 -49.91 36.20
CA ASP A 42 -116.20 -50.87 35.09
C ASP A 42 -115.03 -50.53 34.16
N TRP A 43 -114.89 -49.25 33.80
CA TRP A 43 -113.76 -48.78 32.99
C TRP A 43 -112.42 -48.98 33.69
N LYS A 44 -112.35 -48.74 35.00
CA LYS A 44 -111.13 -48.99 35.80
C LYS A 44 -110.77 -50.49 35.83
N LYS A 45 -111.76 -51.37 35.96
CA LYS A 45 -111.56 -52.83 35.91
C LYS A 45 -111.03 -53.28 34.54
N LEU A 46 -111.64 -52.79 33.46
CA LEU A 46 -111.21 -53.11 32.09
C LEU A 46 -109.80 -52.56 31.80
N LYS A 47 -109.45 -51.40 32.36
CA LYS A 47 -108.13 -50.76 32.17
C LYS A 47 -106.94 -51.67 32.48
N ASP A 48 -107.09 -52.47 33.53
CA ASP A 48 -106.03 -53.32 34.08
C ASP A 48 -106.15 -54.81 33.68
N PHE A 49 -107.22 -55.18 32.98
CA PHE A 49 -107.52 -56.55 32.58
C PHE A 49 -107.01 -56.86 31.16
N LYS A 50 -106.50 -58.09 30.95
CA LYS A 50 -105.99 -58.54 29.64
C LYS A 50 -107.13 -59.11 28.80
N PHE A 51 -107.75 -58.29 27.94
CA PHE A 51 -108.83 -58.75 27.04
C PHE A 51 -108.64 -58.37 25.58
N ILE A 52 -107.61 -57.59 25.24
CA ILE A 52 -107.37 -57.12 23.87
C ILE A 52 -106.40 -58.07 23.16
N PRO A 53 -106.78 -58.77 22.09
CA PRO A 53 -105.85 -59.56 21.30
C PRO A 53 -104.99 -58.68 20.39
N ILE A 54 -103.66 -58.80 20.49
CA ILE A 54 -102.71 -58.20 19.54
C ILE A 54 -102.23 -59.21 18.48
N GLN A 55 -102.31 -60.49 18.82
CA GLN A 55 -102.05 -61.65 17.97
C GLN A 55 -102.98 -62.78 18.46
N PRO A 56 -103.24 -63.82 17.65
CA PRO A 56 -104.01 -64.97 18.10
C PRO A 56 -103.47 -65.50 19.43
N ASN A 57 -104.34 -65.64 20.43
CA ASN A 57 -104.02 -66.10 21.79
C ASN A 57 -103.06 -65.21 22.61
N LYS A 58 -102.74 -63.98 22.18
CA LYS A 58 -101.90 -63.03 22.93
C LYS A 58 -102.70 -61.79 23.33
N LEU A 59 -103.11 -61.76 24.59
CA LEU A 59 -103.91 -60.68 25.17
C LEU A 59 -103.05 -59.67 25.93
N VAL A 60 -103.36 -58.39 25.76
CA VAL A 60 -102.74 -57.28 26.48
C VAL A 60 -103.78 -56.49 27.28
N LYS A 61 -103.30 -55.76 28.29
CA LYS A 61 -104.11 -54.80 29.04
C LYS A 61 -104.38 -53.58 28.17
N SER A 62 -105.53 -52.95 28.30
CA SER A 62 -105.82 -51.74 27.52
C SER A 62 -104.86 -50.60 27.84
N ARG A 63 -104.43 -50.43 29.10
CA ARG A 63 -103.43 -49.41 29.47
C ARG A 63 -102.04 -49.62 28.84
N ASP A 64 -101.72 -50.87 28.48
CA ASP A 64 -100.45 -51.27 27.89
C ASP A 64 -100.57 -51.38 26.36
N CYS A 65 -101.74 -51.07 25.79
CA CYS A 65 -102.07 -51.20 24.37
C CYS A 65 -102.25 -49.82 23.73
N PHE A 66 -101.90 -49.71 22.45
CA PHE A 66 -101.99 -48.47 21.70
C PHE A 66 -102.88 -48.61 20.47
N LEU A 67 -103.46 -47.50 20.02
CA LEU A 67 -104.10 -47.45 18.70
C LEU A 67 -103.01 -47.35 17.62
N LYS A 68 -103.19 -48.10 16.50
CA LYS A 68 -102.28 -47.99 15.36
C LYS A 68 -102.18 -46.54 14.86
N LEU A 69 -100.94 -46.13 14.61
CA LEU A 69 -100.60 -44.88 13.95
C LEU A 69 -100.73 -45.05 12.44
N LYS A 70 -100.99 -43.92 11.74
CA LYS A 70 -100.94 -43.85 10.28
C LYS A 70 -99.55 -44.21 9.73
N GLU A 71 -98.50 -43.94 10.50
CA GLU A 71 -97.13 -44.34 10.17
C GLU A 71 -96.92 -45.81 10.55
N GLU A 72 -97.22 -46.72 9.62
CA GLU A 72 -97.24 -48.16 9.89
C GLU A 72 -95.92 -48.71 10.46
N SER A 73 -94.79 -48.18 10.01
CA SER A 73 -93.47 -48.61 10.46
C SER A 73 -93.22 -48.38 11.95
N LEU A 74 -93.87 -47.37 12.57
CA LEU A 74 -93.75 -47.09 14.00
C LEU A 74 -94.61 -48.02 14.86
N ASN A 75 -95.64 -48.63 14.30
CA ASN A 75 -96.52 -49.54 15.05
C ASN A 75 -95.79 -50.78 15.54
N ASN A 76 -94.67 -51.17 14.91
CA ASN A 76 -93.87 -52.32 15.33
C ASN A 76 -93.16 -52.14 16.68
N PHE A 77 -93.04 -50.91 17.19
CA PHE A 77 -92.41 -50.63 18.49
C PHE A 77 -93.38 -50.70 19.67
N PHE A 78 -94.68 -50.84 19.40
CA PHE A 78 -95.73 -50.85 20.42
C PHE A 78 -96.70 -52.01 20.19
N PRO A 79 -97.36 -52.52 21.23
CA PRO A 79 -98.51 -53.41 21.08
C PRO A 79 -99.74 -52.62 20.57
N CYS A 80 -99.79 -52.39 19.26
CA CYS A 80 -100.85 -51.61 18.61
C CYS A 80 -102.02 -52.46 18.08
N VAL A 81 -103.23 -51.93 18.15
CA VAL A 81 -104.44 -52.50 17.53
C VAL A 81 -105.21 -51.47 16.70
N ASP A 82 -105.97 -51.97 15.74
CA ASP A 82 -106.97 -51.20 15.01
C ASP A 82 -108.12 -52.13 14.63
N PHE A 83 -109.29 -51.91 15.23
CA PHE A 83 -110.50 -52.68 14.99
C PHE A 83 -111.57 -51.85 14.24
N GLY A 84 -111.22 -50.67 13.73
CA GLY A 84 -112.18 -49.73 13.13
C GLY A 84 -112.79 -48.75 14.12
N THR A 85 -113.58 -47.80 13.61
CA THR A 85 -113.97 -46.58 14.35
C THR A 85 -114.71 -46.85 15.66
N LYS A 86 -115.75 -47.70 15.64
CA LYS A 86 -116.61 -47.97 16.80
C LYS A 86 -115.86 -48.78 17.88
N ALA A 87 -115.24 -49.89 17.51
CA ALA A 87 -114.43 -50.67 18.43
C ALA A 87 -113.28 -49.87 19.06
N ASN A 88 -112.58 -49.04 18.29
CA ASN A 88 -111.50 -48.20 18.81
C ASN A 88 -112.01 -47.11 19.77
N GLU A 89 -113.24 -46.60 19.57
CA GLU A 89 -113.89 -45.64 20.49
C GLU A 89 -114.15 -46.26 21.86
N PHE A 90 -114.68 -47.49 21.90
CA PHE A 90 -114.85 -48.26 23.13
C PHE A 90 -113.52 -48.54 23.82
N LEU A 91 -112.51 -48.98 23.06
CA LEU A 91 -111.17 -49.24 23.59
C LEU A 91 -110.49 -47.98 24.12
N ALA A 92 -110.75 -46.81 23.52
CA ALA A 92 -110.25 -45.53 24.01
C ALA A 92 -110.80 -45.21 25.41
N LYS A 93 -112.09 -45.47 25.66
CA LYS A 93 -112.69 -45.36 27.01
C LYS A 93 -112.13 -46.39 28.00
N CYS A 94 -111.70 -47.56 27.52
CA CYS A 94 -110.98 -48.56 28.32
C CYS A 94 -109.54 -48.16 28.66
N GLY A 95 -109.01 -47.07 28.10
CA GLY A 95 -107.65 -46.59 28.35
C GLY A 95 -106.62 -46.92 27.27
N VAL A 96 -107.02 -47.50 26.13
CA VAL A 96 -106.17 -47.59 24.94
C VAL A 96 -105.97 -46.18 24.38
N LYS A 97 -104.73 -45.77 24.15
CA LYS A 97 -104.43 -44.41 23.66
C LYS A 97 -103.52 -44.46 22.44
N LYS A 98 -103.33 -43.34 21.76
CA LYS A 98 -102.21 -43.20 20.82
C LYS A 98 -100.90 -43.05 21.62
N PRO A 99 -99.76 -43.56 21.12
CA PRO A 99 -98.48 -43.35 21.78
C PRO A 99 -98.17 -41.86 21.94
N SER A 100 -97.88 -41.43 23.16
CA SER A 100 -97.48 -40.05 23.49
C SER A 100 -95.96 -39.86 23.30
N SER A 101 -95.49 -38.61 23.34
CA SER A 101 -94.04 -38.30 23.28
C SER A 101 -93.24 -39.04 24.36
N TYR A 102 -93.83 -39.20 25.56
CA TYR A 102 -93.24 -39.97 26.66
C TYR A 102 -93.19 -41.48 26.37
N ASP A 103 -94.18 -42.02 25.67
CA ASP A 103 -94.15 -43.43 25.27
C ASP A 103 -93.07 -43.68 24.21
N PHE A 104 -92.87 -42.73 23.28
CA PHE A 104 -91.77 -42.79 22.31
C PHE A 104 -90.38 -42.61 22.95
N SER A 105 -90.24 -41.76 23.97
CA SER A 105 -88.94 -41.54 24.63
C SER A 105 -88.45 -42.76 25.41
N LYS A 106 -89.35 -43.70 25.73
CA LYS A 106 -89.02 -45.00 26.34
C LYS A 106 -88.55 -46.06 25.35
N ILE A 107 -88.68 -45.83 24.04
CA ILE A 107 -88.22 -46.81 23.05
C ILE A 107 -86.70 -46.88 23.10
N SER A 108 -86.19 -48.00 23.60
CA SER A 108 -84.80 -48.38 23.54
C SER A 108 -84.70 -49.77 22.92
N VAL A 109 -83.97 -49.89 21.82
CA VAL A 109 -83.77 -51.14 21.09
C VAL A 109 -82.28 -51.44 21.10
N ASP A 110 -81.89 -52.63 21.55
CA ASP A 110 -80.50 -53.07 21.54
C ASP A 110 -80.06 -53.49 20.11
N PRO A 111 -78.78 -53.33 19.72
CA PRO A 111 -78.29 -53.78 18.42
C PRO A 111 -78.49 -55.26 18.12
N SER A 112 -78.58 -56.11 19.14
CA SER A 112 -78.87 -57.54 18.99
C SER A 112 -80.35 -57.84 18.71
N HIS A 113 -81.25 -56.87 18.92
CA HIS A 113 -82.69 -57.07 18.78
C HIS A 113 -83.11 -57.05 17.30
N LYS A 114 -84.04 -57.95 16.93
CA LYS A 114 -84.55 -58.08 15.55
C LYS A 114 -85.14 -56.79 14.94
N LEU A 115 -85.57 -55.85 15.77
CA LEU A 115 -86.11 -54.55 15.33
C LEU A 115 -85.04 -53.46 15.18
N TRP A 116 -83.76 -53.75 15.41
CA TRP A 116 -82.69 -52.74 15.40
C TRP A 116 -82.58 -51.99 14.07
N ASN A 117 -82.60 -52.69 12.94
CA ASN A 117 -82.54 -52.04 11.62
C ASN A 117 -83.76 -51.14 11.40
N LEU A 118 -84.96 -51.63 11.72
CA LEU A 118 -86.19 -50.83 11.65
C LEU A 118 -86.15 -49.63 12.60
N TYR A 119 -85.55 -49.77 13.79
CA TYR A 119 -85.36 -48.70 14.76
C TYR A 119 -84.46 -47.60 14.18
N LEU A 120 -83.32 -47.96 13.57
CA LEU A 120 -82.43 -47.02 12.91
C LEU A 120 -83.12 -46.28 11.75
N GLU A 121 -83.83 -47.00 10.88
CA GLU A 121 -84.56 -46.42 9.75
C GLU A 121 -85.64 -45.43 10.18
N ASN A 122 -86.29 -45.68 11.33
CA ASN A 122 -87.36 -44.85 11.83
C ASN A 122 -86.93 -43.89 12.95
N TYR A 123 -85.64 -43.85 13.31
CA TYR A 123 -85.17 -43.09 14.48
C TYR A 123 -85.46 -41.59 14.36
N LEU A 124 -85.30 -41.00 13.18
CA LEU A 124 -85.65 -39.58 12.94
C LEU A 124 -87.15 -39.33 13.13
N LYS A 125 -88.02 -40.27 12.70
CA LYS A 125 -89.47 -40.18 12.92
C LYS A 125 -89.81 -40.30 14.41
N ILE A 126 -89.12 -41.21 15.12
CA ILE A 126 -89.24 -41.37 16.58
C ILE A 126 -88.85 -40.06 17.27
N LEU A 127 -87.73 -39.42 16.90
CA LEU A 127 -87.32 -38.12 17.45
C LEU A 127 -88.36 -37.02 17.19
N THR A 128 -88.98 -36.99 16.01
CA THR A 128 -90.09 -36.07 15.71
C THR A 128 -91.27 -36.27 16.66
N LYS A 129 -91.60 -37.51 17.04
CA LYS A 129 -92.67 -37.80 18.00
C LYS A 129 -92.28 -37.50 19.46
N ILE A 130 -91.01 -37.72 19.82
CA ILE A 130 -90.46 -37.37 21.14
C ILE A 130 -90.46 -35.85 21.32
N ASN A 131 -90.14 -35.11 20.26
CA ASN A 131 -89.95 -33.66 20.27
C ASN A 131 -88.94 -33.23 21.37
N PRO A 132 -87.70 -33.77 21.38
CA PRO A 132 -86.76 -33.61 22.50
C PRO A 132 -86.39 -32.14 22.74
N ASP A 133 -86.17 -31.76 23.99
CA ASP A 133 -85.58 -30.45 24.31
C ASP A 133 -84.09 -30.39 23.93
N LEU A 134 -83.49 -29.20 24.05
CA LEU A 134 -82.09 -28.97 23.67
C LEU A 134 -81.13 -29.90 24.44
N LYS A 135 -81.32 -30.02 25.75
CA LYS A 135 -80.45 -30.86 26.60
C LYS A 135 -80.53 -32.34 26.21
N THR A 136 -81.73 -32.83 25.90
CA THR A 136 -81.96 -34.21 25.52
C THR A 136 -81.33 -34.52 24.17
N ILE A 137 -81.55 -33.68 23.14
CA ILE A 137 -81.01 -33.95 21.80
C ILE A 137 -79.48 -33.89 21.77
N LEU A 138 -78.86 -32.94 22.49
CA LEU A 138 -77.40 -32.85 22.59
C LEU A 138 -76.80 -34.04 23.34
N ASN A 139 -77.43 -34.52 24.41
CA ASN A 139 -76.96 -35.73 25.10
C ASN A 139 -77.08 -36.98 24.20
N LEU A 140 -78.14 -37.11 23.40
CA LEU A 140 -78.26 -38.21 22.42
C LEU A 140 -77.17 -38.12 21.34
N ALA A 141 -76.86 -36.91 20.88
CA ALA A 141 -75.79 -36.64 19.91
C ALA A 141 -74.37 -36.75 20.49
N ALA A 142 -74.18 -36.70 21.81
CA ALA A 142 -72.87 -36.80 22.45
C ALA A 142 -72.58 -38.18 23.06
N LYS A 143 -73.55 -38.77 23.77
CA LYS A 143 -73.34 -39.87 24.71
C LYS A 143 -73.89 -41.22 24.25
N SER A 144 -74.52 -41.29 23.07
CA SER A 144 -75.03 -42.58 22.58
C SER A 144 -73.89 -43.57 22.35
N ASN A 145 -74.01 -44.78 22.93
CA ASN A 145 -73.07 -45.88 22.73
C ASN A 145 -73.06 -46.41 21.29
N TYR A 146 -74.00 -45.96 20.45
CA TYR A 146 -74.17 -46.41 19.07
C TYR A 146 -73.87 -45.26 18.09
N PRO A 147 -72.79 -45.35 17.29
CA PRO A 147 -72.39 -44.28 16.37
C PRO A 147 -73.49 -43.84 15.39
N LYS A 148 -74.28 -44.79 14.85
CA LYS A 148 -75.40 -44.48 13.95
C LYS A 148 -76.51 -43.67 14.63
N ILE A 149 -76.86 -44.00 15.88
CA ILE A 149 -77.86 -43.26 16.65
C ILE A 149 -77.36 -41.84 16.93
N ARG A 150 -76.07 -41.73 17.29
CA ARG A 150 -75.42 -40.45 17.52
C ARG A 150 -75.49 -39.54 16.29
N GLU A 151 -75.18 -40.09 15.11
CA GLU A 151 -75.25 -39.38 13.83
C GLU A 151 -76.67 -38.96 13.48
N LEU A 152 -77.67 -39.83 13.68
CA LEU A 152 -79.07 -39.50 13.41
C LEU A 152 -79.63 -38.45 14.40
N ALA A 153 -79.27 -38.52 15.67
CA ALA A 153 -79.62 -37.51 16.67
C ALA A 153 -78.99 -36.15 16.33
N PHE A 154 -77.71 -36.15 15.96
CA PHE A 154 -77.01 -34.96 15.50
C PHE A 154 -77.65 -34.38 14.23
N LYS A 155 -77.97 -35.22 13.24
CA LYS A 155 -78.70 -34.81 12.04
C LYS A 155 -80.05 -34.16 12.38
N TYR A 156 -80.83 -34.76 13.28
CA TYR A 156 -82.10 -34.18 13.71
C TYR A 156 -81.90 -32.80 14.38
N PHE A 157 -80.86 -32.63 15.20
CA PHE A 157 -80.49 -31.33 15.77
C PHE A 157 -80.19 -30.30 14.68
N VAL A 158 -79.31 -30.63 13.72
CA VAL A 158 -78.90 -29.73 12.63
C VAL A 158 -80.06 -29.37 11.71
N ASP A 159 -80.91 -30.33 11.36
CA ASP A 159 -82.06 -30.13 10.46
C ASP A 159 -83.14 -29.24 11.12
N ASN A 160 -83.23 -29.24 12.46
CA ASN A 160 -84.22 -28.45 13.23
C ASN A 160 -83.60 -27.28 14.00
N PHE A 161 -82.35 -26.92 13.73
CA PHE A 161 -81.61 -25.94 14.54
C PHE A 161 -82.31 -24.58 14.57
N TYR A 162 -82.54 -23.96 13.40
CA TYR A 162 -83.12 -22.62 13.35
C TYR A 162 -84.59 -22.57 13.77
N SER A 163 -85.37 -23.61 13.46
CA SER A 163 -86.80 -23.66 13.75
C SER A 163 -87.10 -23.91 15.24
N LYS A 164 -86.23 -24.65 15.94
CA LYS A 164 -86.52 -25.14 17.30
C LYS A 164 -85.48 -24.77 18.35
N TYR A 165 -84.19 -24.88 18.04
CA TYR A 165 -83.14 -24.85 19.06
C TYR A 165 -82.40 -23.53 19.16
N SER A 166 -82.30 -22.76 18.06
CA SER A 166 -81.53 -21.52 17.95
C SER A 166 -81.78 -20.52 19.08
N LYS A 167 -83.04 -20.31 19.47
CA LYS A 167 -83.44 -19.36 20.53
C LYS A 167 -82.91 -19.74 21.93
N PHE A 168 -82.68 -21.02 22.17
CA PHE A 168 -82.24 -21.55 23.46
C PHE A 168 -80.77 -22.00 23.44
N TYR A 169 -80.15 -22.02 22.26
CA TYR A 169 -78.80 -22.50 22.08
C TYR A 169 -77.82 -21.37 22.43
N LYS A 170 -77.08 -21.57 23.52
CA LYS A 170 -75.96 -20.72 23.92
C LYS A 170 -74.71 -21.59 23.98
N PRO A 171 -73.75 -21.42 23.05
CA PRO A 171 -72.56 -22.26 23.00
C PRO A 171 -71.85 -22.35 24.35
N GLU A 172 -71.69 -21.23 25.04
CA GLU A 172 -70.89 -21.10 26.27
C GLU A 172 -71.45 -21.90 27.46
N GLU A 173 -72.74 -22.25 27.44
CA GLU A 173 -73.40 -23.06 28.46
C GLU A 173 -73.35 -24.58 28.14
N ILE A 174 -72.79 -24.97 26.99
CA ILE A 174 -72.84 -26.34 26.47
C ILE A 174 -71.50 -27.07 26.69
N ASP A 175 -71.49 -27.95 27.69
CA ASP A 175 -70.30 -28.72 28.08
C ASP A 175 -70.31 -30.19 27.60
N VAL A 176 -70.92 -30.46 26.43
CA VAL A 176 -70.98 -31.82 25.86
C VAL A 176 -70.26 -31.91 24.53
N ALA A 177 -69.47 -32.97 24.33
CA ALA A 177 -68.76 -33.22 23.09
C ALA A 177 -69.68 -33.89 22.05
N PHE A 178 -70.45 -33.07 21.33
CA PHE A 178 -71.47 -33.53 20.36
C PHE A 178 -71.13 -33.19 18.90
N LEU A 179 -70.07 -32.40 18.64
CA LEU A 179 -69.69 -31.97 17.30
C LEU A 179 -68.73 -32.99 16.66
N PRO A 180 -69.08 -33.59 15.51
CA PRO A 180 -68.19 -34.53 14.83
C PRO A 180 -67.00 -33.81 14.20
N CYS A 181 -65.83 -34.44 14.27
CA CYS A 181 -64.59 -33.89 13.74
C CYS A 181 -64.15 -34.64 12.47
N SER A 182 -63.49 -33.95 11.53
CA SER A 182 -62.98 -34.53 10.28
C SER A 182 -61.65 -35.27 10.45
N ASN A 183 -60.82 -34.82 11.38
CA ASN A 183 -59.48 -35.36 11.61
C ASN A 183 -59.40 -36.42 12.72
N SER A 184 -60.54 -36.82 13.29
CA SER A 184 -60.62 -37.90 14.27
C SER A 184 -62.00 -38.54 14.24
N ASN A 185 -62.12 -39.80 14.64
CA ASN A 185 -63.41 -40.45 14.87
C ASN A 185 -64.08 -39.99 16.19
N SER A 186 -63.63 -38.87 16.75
CA SER A 186 -64.09 -38.36 18.03
C SER A 186 -65.01 -37.16 17.84
N TYR A 187 -65.75 -36.87 18.91
CA TYR A 187 -66.57 -35.67 19.00
C TYR A 187 -65.86 -34.65 19.90
N ALA A 188 -66.22 -33.38 19.75
CA ALA A 188 -65.64 -32.27 20.47
C ALA A 188 -66.72 -31.33 21.01
N LYS A 189 -66.39 -30.59 22.08
CA LYS A 189 -67.12 -29.40 22.47
C LYS A 189 -66.86 -28.28 21.45
N HIS A 190 -67.72 -27.26 21.44
CA HIS A 190 -67.54 -26.10 20.56
C HIS A 190 -66.18 -25.38 20.78
N SER A 191 -65.63 -25.44 22.00
CA SER A 191 -64.34 -24.87 22.37
C SER A 191 -63.12 -25.75 22.03
N GLU A 192 -63.33 -27.03 21.76
CA GLU A 192 -62.26 -28.03 21.54
C GLU A 192 -61.98 -28.32 20.06
N CYS A 193 -62.81 -27.80 19.14
CA CYS A 193 -62.60 -27.91 17.71
C CYS A 193 -62.69 -26.57 16.99
N PHE A 194 -62.16 -26.52 15.77
CA PHE A 194 -62.03 -25.29 14.98
C PHE A 194 -62.45 -25.49 13.53
N ILE A 195 -62.80 -24.38 12.88
CA ILE A 195 -63.19 -24.37 11.45
C ILE A 195 -61.96 -24.43 10.54
N ASN A 196 -60.86 -23.78 10.91
CA ASN A 196 -59.66 -23.71 10.08
C ASN A 196 -58.87 -25.03 10.10
N ASP A 197 -58.85 -25.73 8.98
CA ASP A 197 -58.13 -27.00 8.79
C ASP A 197 -56.66 -26.96 9.20
N LYS A 198 -56.02 -25.79 9.07
CA LYS A 198 -54.61 -25.63 9.43
C LYS A 198 -54.34 -25.90 10.90
N CYS A 199 -55.32 -25.75 11.79
CA CYS A 199 -55.15 -26.03 13.23
C CYS A 199 -54.80 -27.50 13.50
N LYS A 200 -55.14 -28.42 12.58
CA LYS A 200 -54.78 -29.84 12.65
C LYS A 200 -53.27 -30.05 12.79
N SER A 201 -52.46 -29.17 12.21
CA SER A 201 -50.99 -29.25 12.25
C SER A 201 -50.41 -29.08 13.66
N ILE A 202 -51.17 -28.47 14.59
CA ILE A 202 -50.81 -28.30 16.02
C ILE A 202 -51.58 -29.31 16.90
N GLY A 203 -52.31 -30.26 16.29
CA GLY A 203 -53.04 -31.30 17.00
C GLY A 203 -54.46 -30.93 17.43
N PHE A 204 -54.98 -29.76 17.03
CA PHE A 204 -56.37 -29.40 17.33
C PHE A 204 -57.37 -30.18 16.47
N LYS A 205 -58.56 -30.42 17.02
CA LYS A 205 -59.65 -31.07 16.30
C LYS A 205 -60.29 -30.10 15.31
N ILE A 206 -60.67 -30.59 14.15
CA ILE A 206 -61.30 -29.80 13.08
C ILE A 206 -62.73 -30.28 12.90
N ILE A 207 -63.70 -29.36 12.84
CA ILE A 207 -65.10 -29.72 12.60
C ILE A 207 -65.27 -30.45 11.26
N ARG A 208 -66.22 -31.37 11.18
CA ARG A 208 -66.54 -32.09 9.93
C ARG A 208 -66.89 -31.12 8.80
N GLU A 209 -66.45 -31.45 7.59
CA GLU A 209 -66.47 -30.54 6.45
C GLU A 209 -67.87 -30.08 6.04
N ASP A 210 -68.87 -30.97 6.09
CA ASP A 210 -70.29 -30.69 5.82
C ASP A 210 -70.91 -29.67 6.78
N LEU A 211 -70.28 -29.40 7.93
CA LEU A 211 -70.79 -28.52 8.98
C LEU A 211 -70.14 -27.14 8.99
N ARG A 212 -69.08 -26.90 8.21
CA ARG A 212 -68.33 -25.64 8.25
C ARG A 212 -69.19 -24.40 7.99
N SER A 213 -70.19 -24.52 7.12
CA SER A 213 -71.13 -23.43 6.82
C SER A 213 -72.04 -23.04 8.00
N LYS A 214 -72.27 -23.96 8.96
CA LYS A 214 -73.07 -23.75 10.17
C LYS A 214 -72.23 -23.70 11.45
N ALA A 215 -70.91 -23.85 11.34
CA ALA A 215 -70.03 -23.98 12.50
C ALA A 215 -70.05 -22.74 13.41
N GLY A 216 -70.18 -21.55 12.82
CA GLY A 216 -70.36 -20.30 13.57
C GLY A 216 -71.62 -20.30 14.44
N ASP A 217 -72.73 -20.84 13.94
CA ASP A 217 -73.98 -20.96 14.70
C ASP A 217 -73.86 -21.91 15.90
N PHE A 218 -72.93 -22.87 15.82
CA PHE A 218 -72.63 -23.80 16.91
C PHE A 218 -71.61 -23.24 17.91
N GLY A 219 -71.10 -22.02 17.69
CA GLY A 219 -70.08 -21.40 18.53
C GLY A 219 -68.67 -21.95 18.33
N VAL A 220 -68.42 -22.61 17.20
CA VAL A 220 -67.09 -23.12 16.82
C VAL A 220 -66.28 -21.96 16.25
N ARG A 221 -65.12 -21.70 16.85
CA ARG A 221 -64.25 -20.60 16.45
C ARG A 221 -63.46 -20.93 15.18
N GLN A 222 -63.08 -19.89 14.44
CA GLN A 222 -62.23 -20.04 13.27
C GLN A 222 -60.84 -20.56 13.65
N ASN A 223 -60.24 -20.00 14.71
CA ASN A 223 -58.89 -20.30 15.19
C ASN A 223 -58.88 -20.41 16.73
N PRO A 224 -57.92 -21.15 17.31
CA PRO A 224 -57.62 -21.08 18.73
C PRO A 224 -57.12 -19.69 19.14
N ASN A 225 -57.27 -19.34 20.41
CA ASN A 225 -56.71 -18.12 20.97
C ASN A 225 -55.19 -18.26 21.21
N ARG A 226 -54.53 -17.16 21.57
CA ARG A 226 -53.07 -17.11 21.77
C ARG A 226 -52.56 -18.13 22.81
N GLU A 227 -53.28 -18.34 23.90
CA GLU A 227 -52.86 -19.25 24.99
C GLU A 227 -53.02 -20.72 24.57
N GLU A 228 -54.11 -21.03 23.88
CA GLU A 228 -54.34 -22.36 23.30
C GLU A 228 -53.24 -22.71 22.30
N LEU A 229 -52.87 -21.79 21.40
CA LEU A 229 -51.80 -22.02 20.42
C LEU A 229 -50.45 -22.32 21.08
N ILE A 230 -50.09 -21.57 22.14
CA ILE A 230 -48.84 -21.79 22.89
C ILE A 230 -48.85 -23.14 23.60
N ASN A 231 -49.95 -23.48 24.27
CA ASN A 231 -50.10 -24.76 24.97
C ASN A 231 -50.08 -25.93 23.99
N GLY A 232 -50.80 -25.81 22.87
CA GLY A 232 -50.83 -26.82 21.81
C GLY A 232 -49.44 -27.10 21.25
N LEU A 233 -48.64 -26.06 21.01
CA LEU A 233 -47.26 -26.20 20.53
C LEU A 233 -46.32 -26.82 21.59
N THR A 234 -46.57 -26.54 22.87
CA THR A 234 -45.75 -27.04 23.99
C THR A 234 -46.06 -28.49 24.34
N GLU A 235 -47.34 -28.86 24.38
CA GLU A 235 -47.82 -30.20 24.73
C GLU A 235 -47.70 -31.19 23.56
N ASN A 236 -47.93 -30.71 22.34
CA ASN A 236 -47.97 -31.53 21.12
C ASN A 236 -47.07 -30.94 20.02
N PRO A 237 -45.74 -30.86 20.24
CA PRO A 237 -44.85 -30.30 19.24
C PRO A 237 -44.85 -31.10 17.93
N PRO A 238 -44.74 -30.44 16.75
CA PRO A 238 -44.77 -31.09 15.46
C PRO A 238 -43.69 -32.18 15.30
N LYS A 239 -44.11 -33.41 15.00
CA LYS A 239 -43.25 -34.61 15.03
C LYS A 239 -42.52 -34.92 13.73
N ASN A 240 -42.76 -34.17 12.67
CA ASN A 240 -42.05 -34.32 11.39
C ASN A 240 -41.98 -32.98 10.65
N VAL A 241 -41.10 -32.89 9.64
CA VAL A 241 -40.82 -31.63 8.94
C VAL A 241 -42.02 -31.07 8.18
N ASN A 242 -42.84 -31.91 7.56
CA ASN A 242 -44.00 -31.44 6.78
C ASN A 242 -45.05 -30.84 7.72
N VAL A 243 -45.35 -31.53 8.83
CA VAL A 243 -46.28 -31.03 9.85
C VAL A 243 -45.72 -29.79 10.56
N ALA A 244 -44.41 -29.75 10.83
CA ALA A 244 -43.76 -28.59 11.42
C ALA A 244 -43.86 -27.37 10.51
N LYS A 245 -43.60 -27.55 9.21
CA LYS A 245 -43.79 -26.49 8.21
C LYS A 245 -45.22 -25.97 8.21
N GLU A 246 -46.21 -26.84 8.07
CA GLU A 246 -47.62 -26.43 8.07
C GLU A 246 -48.01 -25.70 9.36
N ALA A 247 -47.57 -26.19 10.52
CA ALA A 247 -47.82 -25.58 11.82
C ALA A 247 -47.20 -24.19 11.94
N PHE A 248 -45.93 -24.02 11.58
CA PHE A 248 -45.24 -22.73 11.67
C PHE A 248 -45.76 -21.73 10.63
N GLU A 249 -46.12 -22.17 9.42
CA GLU A 249 -46.77 -21.29 8.45
C GLU A 249 -48.15 -20.81 8.93
N TYR A 250 -48.91 -21.70 9.58
CA TYR A 250 -50.18 -21.33 10.19
C TYR A 250 -49.99 -20.34 11.35
N LEU A 251 -49.06 -20.60 12.26
CA LEU A 251 -48.75 -19.72 13.38
C LEU A 251 -48.25 -18.34 12.90
N ASN A 252 -47.52 -18.29 11.78
CA ASN A 252 -47.13 -17.03 11.15
C ASN A 252 -48.36 -16.16 10.78
N THR A 253 -49.48 -16.76 10.36
CA THR A 253 -50.72 -16.02 10.08
C THR A 253 -51.44 -15.54 11.34
N GLN A 254 -51.10 -16.07 12.52
CA GLN A 254 -51.70 -15.71 13.80
C GLN A 254 -50.79 -14.79 14.65
N GLN A 255 -49.65 -14.37 14.10
CA GLN A 255 -48.59 -13.67 14.84
C GLN A 255 -49.01 -12.34 15.48
N GLU A 256 -50.02 -11.65 14.94
CA GLU A 256 -50.53 -10.37 15.50
C GLU A 256 -51.21 -10.55 16.87
N GLY A 257 -51.67 -11.77 17.19
CA GLY A 257 -52.28 -12.08 18.47
C GLY A 257 -51.30 -12.39 19.61
N PHE A 258 -50.00 -12.49 19.33
CA PHE A 258 -48.97 -12.81 20.32
C PHE A 258 -48.38 -11.55 20.96
N THR A 259 -48.13 -11.62 22.26
CA THR A 259 -47.47 -10.54 23.02
C THR A 259 -45.96 -10.76 23.15
N ASP A 260 -45.21 -9.72 23.52
CA ASP A 260 -43.76 -9.84 23.79
C ASP A 260 -43.43 -10.87 24.89
N SER A 261 -44.34 -11.04 25.86
CA SER A 261 -44.23 -12.08 26.90
C SER A 261 -44.34 -13.48 26.30
N ASP A 262 -45.24 -13.66 25.32
CA ASP A 262 -45.44 -14.94 24.65
C ASP A 262 -44.21 -15.33 23.81
N TRP A 263 -43.62 -14.36 23.09
CA TRP A 263 -42.37 -14.60 22.33
C TRP A 263 -41.20 -15.01 23.24
N LYS A 264 -41.03 -14.35 24.40
CA LYS A 264 -40.02 -14.72 25.40
C LYS A 264 -40.23 -16.12 25.98
N LYS A 265 -41.49 -16.55 26.15
CA LYS A 265 -41.80 -17.92 26.56
C LYS A 265 -41.37 -18.90 25.46
N LEU A 266 -41.83 -18.67 24.24
CA LEU A 266 -41.55 -19.54 23.08
C LEU A 266 -40.04 -19.68 22.81
N GLU A 267 -39.25 -18.64 23.03
CA GLU A 267 -37.79 -18.65 22.86
C GLU A 267 -37.08 -19.80 23.58
N ASN A 268 -37.62 -20.25 24.72
CA ASN A 268 -37.02 -21.28 25.56
C ASN A 268 -37.74 -22.64 25.48
N VAL A 269 -38.88 -22.73 24.80
CA VAL A 269 -39.67 -23.99 24.68
C VAL A 269 -39.09 -24.87 23.58
N LYS A 270 -38.88 -26.15 23.87
CA LYS A 270 -38.33 -27.13 22.93
C LYS A 270 -39.42 -27.72 22.03
N PHE A 271 -39.79 -27.03 20.95
CA PHE A 271 -40.80 -27.49 19.99
C PHE A 271 -40.28 -27.68 18.56
N ILE A 272 -39.04 -27.29 18.27
CA ILE A 272 -38.47 -27.39 16.92
C ILE A 272 -37.75 -28.74 16.78
N LEU A 273 -38.20 -29.59 15.86
CA LEU A 273 -37.57 -30.88 15.59
C LEU A 273 -36.39 -30.74 14.62
N ILE A 274 -35.21 -31.22 15.01
CA ILE A 274 -34.04 -31.34 14.13
C ILE A 274 -33.95 -32.78 13.59
N GLN A 275 -34.16 -32.98 12.29
CA GLN A 275 -34.15 -34.32 11.67
C GLN A 275 -32.85 -35.09 11.87
N SER A 276 -31.69 -34.43 11.79
CA SER A 276 -30.39 -35.10 11.88
C SER A 276 -30.12 -35.73 13.25
N THR A 277 -30.76 -35.22 14.30
CA THR A 277 -30.57 -35.69 15.69
C THR A 277 -31.82 -36.31 16.30
N ASN A 278 -32.98 -36.16 15.64
CA ASN A 278 -34.30 -36.51 16.14
C ASN A 278 -34.60 -35.94 17.54
N LYS A 279 -34.06 -34.75 17.83
CA LYS A 279 -34.21 -34.04 19.11
C LYS A 279 -34.98 -32.74 18.91
N PHE A 280 -35.79 -32.40 19.91
CA PHE A 280 -36.43 -31.11 20.01
C PHE A 280 -35.48 -30.09 20.64
N VAL A 281 -35.36 -28.94 19.99
CA VAL A 281 -34.55 -27.81 20.44
C VAL A 281 -35.42 -26.58 20.66
N SER A 282 -34.92 -25.66 21.50
CA SER A 282 -35.55 -24.36 21.66
C SER A 282 -35.20 -23.44 20.48
N PRO A 283 -36.03 -22.45 20.13
CA PRO A 283 -35.68 -21.44 19.15
C PRO A 283 -34.32 -20.80 19.38
N ARG A 284 -33.95 -20.55 20.64
CA ARG A 284 -32.68 -19.94 21.02
C ARG A 284 -31.46 -20.81 20.74
N ASP A 285 -31.62 -22.13 20.73
CA ASP A 285 -30.53 -23.10 20.56
C ASP A 285 -30.30 -23.51 19.10
N CYS A 286 -31.01 -22.89 18.16
CA CYS A 286 -30.91 -23.22 16.74
C CYS A 286 -30.90 -21.97 15.85
N PHE A 287 -30.43 -22.17 14.63
CA PHE A 287 -30.27 -21.10 13.64
C PHE A 287 -31.10 -21.38 12.39
N LEU A 288 -31.41 -20.32 11.64
CA LEU A 288 -31.92 -20.50 10.28
C LEU A 288 -30.80 -20.96 9.36
N LYS A 289 -31.11 -21.89 8.44
CA LYS A 289 -30.18 -22.36 7.41
C LYS A 289 -29.54 -21.20 6.66
N LEU A 290 -28.23 -21.28 6.44
CA LEU A 290 -27.52 -20.29 5.66
C LEU A 290 -27.75 -20.55 4.17
N LYS A 291 -27.75 -19.47 3.37
CA LYS A 291 -27.76 -19.61 1.90
C LYS A 291 -26.49 -20.32 1.40
N GLU A 292 -25.38 -20.14 2.12
CA GLU A 292 -24.08 -20.75 1.86
C GLU A 292 -23.99 -22.10 2.59
N GLY A 293 -24.51 -23.16 1.98
CA GLY A 293 -24.72 -24.46 2.64
C GLY A 293 -23.46 -25.18 3.17
N SER A 294 -22.24 -24.72 2.83
CA SER A 294 -21.01 -25.32 3.35
C SER A 294 -20.72 -25.00 4.82
N LEU A 295 -21.35 -23.94 5.37
CA LEU A 295 -21.18 -23.51 6.77
C LEU A 295 -22.26 -24.07 7.70
N ASP A 296 -23.34 -24.61 7.14
CA ASP A 296 -24.47 -25.16 7.89
C ASP A 296 -24.03 -26.27 8.85
N ASN A 297 -23.02 -27.05 8.50
CA ASN A 297 -22.54 -28.18 9.32
C ASN A 297 -21.92 -27.78 10.68
N PHE A 298 -21.64 -26.49 10.91
CA PHE A 298 -21.08 -26.00 12.18
C PHE A 298 -22.16 -25.54 13.17
N PHE A 299 -23.42 -25.47 12.75
CA PHE A 299 -24.52 -25.00 13.58
C PHE A 299 -25.66 -26.02 13.60
N LEU A 300 -26.46 -26.00 14.66
CA LEU A 300 -27.77 -26.62 14.64
C LEU A 300 -28.70 -25.68 13.87
N TRP A 301 -29.12 -26.07 12.67
CA TRP A 301 -29.93 -25.23 11.80
C TRP A 301 -31.26 -25.88 11.42
N VAL A 302 -32.21 -25.04 11.02
CA VAL A 302 -33.52 -25.45 10.50
C VAL A 302 -33.92 -24.61 9.28
N ASP A 303 -34.73 -25.22 8.42
CA ASP A 303 -35.37 -24.54 7.29
C ASP A 303 -36.71 -25.20 6.97
N PHE A 304 -37.80 -24.46 7.19
CA PHE A 304 -39.15 -24.90 6.88
C PHE A 304 -39.78 -24.05 5.76
N GLY A 305 -38.98 -23.25 5.05
CA GLY A 305 -39.45 -22.29 4.05
C GLY A 305 -39.77 -20.91 4.63
N THR A 306 -39.99 -19.94 3.73
CA THR A 306 -40.02 -18.49 4.06
C THR A 306 -40.99 -18.14 5.18
N LYS A 307 -42.27 -18.51 5.06
CA LYS A 307 -43.33 -18.14 6.03
C LYS A 307 -43.13 -18.80 7.41
N ALA A 308 -42.74 -20.06 7.43
CA ALA A 308 -42.45 -20.76 8.69
C ALA A 308 -41.23 -20.15 9.39
N ASN A 309 -40.17 -19.85 8.62
CA ASN A 309 -38.95 -19.27 9.15
C ASN A 309 -39.15 -17.83 9.67
N GLU A 310 -40.09 -17.06 9.12
CA GLU A 310 -40.50 -15.75 9.67
C GLU A 310 -41.08 -15.87 11.09
N PHE A 311 -41.98 -16.83 11.31
CA PHE A 311 -42.53 -17.11 12.64
C PHE A 311 -41.44 -17.56 13.62
N LEU A 312 -40.57 -18.49 13.18
CA LEU A 312 -39.46 -18.97 13.99
C LEU A 312 -38.47 -17.85 14.34
N ALA A 313 -38.25 -16.89 13.43
CA ALA A 313 -37.43 -15.72 13.69
C ALA A 313 -38.01 -14.84 14.81
N LYS A 314 -39.33 -14.65 14.83
CA LYS A 314 -40.02 -13.98 15.95
C LYS A 314 -39.96 -14.77 17.26
N CYS A 315 -39.94 -16.11 17.19
CA CYS A 315 -39.73 -16.97 18.36
C CYS A 315 -38.30 -16.92 18.90
N GLY A 316 -37.33 -16.34 18.20
CA GLY A 316 -35.94 -16.24 18.65
C GLY A 316 -34.93 -17.05 17.84
N VAL A 317 -35.34 -17.78 16.79
CA VAL A 317 -34.41 -18.43 15.86
C VAL A 317 -33.70 -17.36 15.04
N LYS A 318 -32.40 -17.21 15.24
CA LYS A 318 -31.61 -16.16 14.56
C LYS A 318 -30.81 -16.74 13.42
N LYS A 319 -30.26 -15.87 12.59
CA LYS A 319 -29.12 -16.24 11.73
C LYS A 319 -27.86 -16.14 12.57
N PRO A 320 -26.86 -17.02 12.36
CA PRO A 320 -25.59 -16.94 13.07
C PRO A 320 -24.96 -15.55 12.89
N SER A 321 -24.63 -14.90 14.00
CA SER A 321 -23.94 -13.61 14.04
C SER A 321 -22.42 -13.78 13.93
N SER A 322 -21.68 -12.69 13.75
CA SER A 322 -20.21 -12.72 13.78
C SER A 322 -19.66 -13.32 15.08
N TYR A 323 -20.35 -13.08 16.20
CA TYR A 323 -20.02 -13.66 17.51
C TYR A 323 -20.30 -15.18 17.58
N ASP A 324 -21.34 -15.67 16.91
CA ASP A 324 -21.61 -17.12 16.85
C ASP A 324 -20.56 -17.83 16.01
N PHE A 325 -20.13 -17.21 14.91
CA PHE A 325 -19.01 -17.72 14.10
C PHE A 325 -17.68 -17.70 14.86
N SER A 326 -17.41 -16.70 15.71
CA SER A 326 -16.16 -16.62 16.46
C SER A 326 -16.04 -17.70 17.54
N LYS A 327 -17.17 -18.27 17.96
CA LYS A 327 -17.22 -19.43 18.87
C LYS A 327 -16.96 -20.77 18.19
N ILE A 328 -16.94 -20.84 16.85
CA ILE A 328 -16.64 -22.09 16.15
C ILE A 328 -15.17 -22.44 16.40
N SER A 329 -14.97 -23.41 17.29
CA SER A 329 -13.68 -24.03 17.56
C SER A 329 -13.83 -25.53 17.32
N VAL A 330 -13.14 -26.04 16.30
CA VAL A 330 -13.13 -27.47 15.97
C VAL A 330 -11.73 -28.01 16.27
N ASP A 331 -11.66 -29.06 17.07
CA ASP A 331 -10.39 -29.73 17.38
C ASP A 331 -9.93 -30.62 16.21
N PRO A 332 -8.62 -30.83 15.97
CA PRO A 332 -8.13 -31.71 14.91
C PRO A 332 -8.61 -33.16 14.98
N SER A 333 -8.93 -33.66 16.17
CA SER A 333 -9.50 -35.00 16.36
C SER A 333 -10.98 -35.10 15.95
N HIS A 334 -11.66 -33.96 15.77
CA HIS A 334 -13.07 -33.93 15.45
C HIS A 334 -13.33 -34.23 13.96
N LYS A 335 -14.40 -35.00 13.68
CA LYS A 335 -14.80 -35.39 12.31
C LYS A 335 -15.01 -34.23 11.32
N LEU A 336 -15.28 -33.02 11.82
CA LEU A 336 -15.48 -31.82 11.00
C LEU A 336 -14.19 -31.03 10.74
N TRP A 337 -13.03 -31.47 11.23
CA TRP A 337 -11.78 -30.72 11.10
C TRP A 337 -11.41 -30.38 9.66
N ASN A 338 -11.50 -31.35 8.75
CA ASN A 338 -11.20 -31.13 7.33
C ASN A 338 -12.17 -30.09 6.72
N LEU A 339 -13.46 -30.20 7.02
CA LEU A 339 -14.47 -29.25 6.57
C LEU A 339 -14.25 -27.85 7.17
N TYR A 340 -13.81 -27.77 8.43
CA TYR A 340 -13.46 -26.53 9.11
C TYR A 340 -12.32 -25.83 8.40
N LEU A 341 -11.24 -26.56 8.07
CA LEU A 341 -10.10 -26.03 7.33
C LEU A 341 -10.48 -25.54 5.93
N GLU A 342 -11.30 -26.30 5.20
CA GLU A 342 -11.79 -25.92 3.86
C GLU A 342 -12.63 -24.64 3.88
N ASN A 343 -13.41 -24.42 4.94
CA ASN A 343 -14.31 -23.27 5.07
C ASN A 343 -13.75 -22.16 5.97
N TYR A 344 -12.54 -22.29 6.51
CA TYR A 344 -12.01 -21.40 7.53
C TYR A 344 -11.93 -19.94 7.06
N LEU A 345 -11.51 -19.69 5.81
CA LEU A 345 -11.50 -18.33 5.24
C LEU A 345 -12.91 -17.73 5.15
N LYS A 346 -13.93 -18.54 4.81
CA LYS A 346 -15.33 -18.08 4.80
C LYS A 346 -15.80 -17.76 6.22
N ILE A 347 -15.42 -18.58 7.20
CA ILE A 347 -15.70 -18.34 8.62
C ILE A 347 -15.07 -17.01 9.07
N LEU A 348 -13.79 -16.77 8.75
CA LEU A 348 -13.12 -15.49 9.05
C LEU A 348 -13.82 -14.29 8.41
N THR A 349 -14.32 -14.42 7.18
CA THR A 349 -15.13 -13.38 6.53
C THR A 349 -16.40 -13.08 7.31
N LYS A 350 -17.08 -14.10 7.88
CA LYS A 350 -18.29 -13.90 8.70
C LYS A 350 -17.97 -13.34 10.10
N ILE A 351 -16.84 -13.75 10.69
CA ILE A 351 -16.35 -13.19 11.97
C ILE A 351 -15.99 -11.72 11.80
N ASN A 352 -15.39 -11.37 10.66
CA ASN A 352 -14.86 -10.05 10.36
C ASN A 352 -13.90 -9.54 11.46
N PRO A 353 -12.82 -10.30 11.79
CA PRO A 353 -11.99 -10.03 12.98
C PRO A 353 -11.34 -8.65 12.95
N ASN A 354 -11.17 -8.03 14.11
CA ASN A 354 -10.36 -6.80 14.23
C ASN A 354 -8.86 -7.12 14.05
N LEU A 355 -8.02 -6.08 14.02
CA LEU A 355 -6.57 -6.23 13.79
C LEU A 355 -5.91 -7.16 14.82
N GLU A 356 -6.16 -6.94 16.11
CA GLU A 356 -5.58 -7.75 17.18
C GLU A 356 -5.96 -9.24 17.05
N THR A 357 -7.25 -9.52 16.82
CA THR A 357 -7.75 -10.89 16.69
C THR A 357 -7.11 -11.61 15.50
N ILE A 358 -7.01 -10.97 14.33
CA ILE A 358 -6.45 -11.64 13.15
C ILE A 358 -4.95 -11.89 13.29
N LEU A 359 -4.21 -10.97 13.91
CA LEU A 359 -2.77 -11.13 14.17
C LEU A 359 -2.52 -12.26 15.18
N ASN A 360 -3.31 -12.35 16.25
CA ASN A 360 -3.21 -13.44 17.22
C ASN A 360 -3.53 -14.81 16.60
N LEU A 361 -4.52 -14.88 15.70
CA LEU A 361 -4.80 -16.11 14.94
C LEU A 361 -3.65 -16.47 13.97
N ALA A 362 -3.06 -15.47 13.31
CA ALA A 362 -1.89 -15.64 12.44
C ALA A 362 -0.58 -15.94 13.19
N ALA A 363 -0.54 -15.76 14.51
CA ALA A 363 0.58 -16.14 15.37
C ALA A 363 0.35 -17.45 16.15
N ASN A 364 -0.85 -18.03 16.07
CA ASN A 364 -1.21 -19.19 16.90
C ASN A 364 -0.34 -20.42 16.59
N PRO A 365 0.39 -20.99 17.57
CA PRO A 365 1.33 -22.08 17.33
C PRO A 365 0.66 -23.45 17.18
N ILE A 366 -0.58 -23.62 17.62
CA ILE A 366 -1.22 -24.93 17.80
C ILE A 366 -1.56 -25.57 16.43
N TYR A 367 -2.00 -24.76 15.46
CA TYR A 367 -2.50 -25.25 14.17
C TYR A 367 -1.84 -24.55 12.98
N PRO A 368 -0.76 -25.11 12.40
CA PRO A 368 0.00 -24.48 11.32
C PRO A 368 -0.85 -24.07 10.11
N LYS A 369 -1.85 -24.89 9.74
CA LYS A 369 -2.71 -24.62 8.59
C LYS A 369 -3.72 -23.50 8.85
N ILE A 370 -4.26 -23.42 10.07
CA ILE A 370 -5.12 -22.31 10.50
C ILE A 370 -4.32 -21.01 10.48
N ARG A 371 -3.12 -21.04 11.06
CA ARG A 371 -2.19 -19.91 11.08
C ARG A 371 -1.91 -19.35 9.68
N GLU A 372 -1.60 -20.23 8.72
CA GLU A 372 -1.39 -19.84 7.31
C GLU A 372 -2.63 -19.24 6.66
N LEU A 373 -3.82 -19.79 6.91
CA LEU A 373 -5.07 -19.24 6.37
C LEU A 373 -5.43 -17.89 7.01
N SER A 374 -5.19 -17.71 8.31
CA SER A 374 -5.36 -16.42 9.00
C SER A 374 -4.42 -15.35 8.45
N LEU A 375 -3.15 -15.72 8.24
CA LEU A 375 -2.17 -14.83 7.62
C LEU A 375 -2.60 -14.45 6.20
N LYS A 376 -3.04 -15.42 5.39
CA LYS A 376 -3.58 -15.16 4.05
C LYS A 376 -4.75 -14.18 4.10
N TYR A 377 -5.72 -14.39 4.99
CA TYR A 377 -6.86 -13.48 5.14
C TYR A 377 -6.42 -12.05 5.53
N PHE A 378 -5.46 -11.92 6.44
CA PHE A 378 -4.87 -10.62 6.80
C PHE A 378 -4.24 -9.94 5.59
N VAL A 379 -3.37 -10.65 4.86
CA VAL A 379 -2.63 -10.13 3.70
C VAL A 379 -3.56 -9.73 2.55
N ASP A 380 -4.60 -10.52 2.28
CA ASP A 380 -5.58 -10.27 1.22
C ASP A 380 -6.47 -9.06 1.53
N ASN A 381 -6.75 -8.80 2.82
CA ASN A 381 -7.61 -7.69 3.27
C ASN A 381 -6.83 -6.51 3.88
N PHE A 382 -5.50 -6.49 3.74
CA PHE A 382 -4.65 -5.52 4.41
C PHE A 382 -5.03 -4.07 4.05
N TYR A 383 -5.02 -3.71 2.77
CA TYR A 383 -5.29 -2.33 2.36
C TYR A 383 -6.74 -1.91 2.56
N SER A 384 -7.70 -2.81 2.34
CA SER A 384 -9.13 -2.51 2.43
C SER A 384 -9.59 -2.33 3.87
N LYS A 385 -8.98 -3.03 4.83
CA LYS A 385 -9.50 -3.12 6.21
C LYS A 385 -8.50 -2.72 7.29
N TYR A 386 -7.25 -3.16 7.20
CA TYR A 386 -6.32 -3.09 8.33
C TYR A 386 -5.35 -1.92 8.24
N SER A 387 -4.98 -1.48 7.03
CA SER A 387 -3.97 -0.45 6.76
C SER A 387 -4.13 0.83 7.59
N LYS A 388 -5.37 1.30 7.77
CA LYS A 388 -5.68 2.52 8.55
C LYS A 388 -5.36 2.41 10.04
N PHE A 389 -5.40 1.19 10.59
CA PHE A 389 -5.21 0.91 12.01
C PHE A 389 -3.87 0.20 12.28
N TYR A 390 -3.16 -0.20 11.22
CA TYR A 390 -1.92 -0.95 11.32
C TYR A 390 -0.75 0.03 11.49
N LYS A 391 -0.15 0.02 12.68
CA LYS A 391 1.10 0.71 12.97
C LYS A 391 2.13 -0.33 13.38
N PRO A 392 3.16 -0.59 12.55
CA PRO A 392 4.13 -1.64 12.84
C PRO A 392 4.71 -1.55 14.25
N GLU A 393 5.06 -0.34 14.70
CA GLU A 393 5.75 -0.08 15.96
C GLU A 393 4.92 -0.45 17.21
N GLU A 394 3.59 -0.51 17.08
CA GLU A 394 2.67 -0.89 18.16
C GLU A 394 2.37 -2.40 18.18
N ILE A 395 2.88 -3.18 17.21
CA ILE A 395 2.55 -4.60 17.04
C ILE A 395 3.62 -5.48 17.68
N ASP A 396 3.28 -6.05 18.83
CA ASP A 396 4.15 -6.95 19.58
C ASP A 396 3.89 -8.44 19.32
N VAL A 397 3.33 -8.79 18.15
CA VAL A 397 2.96 -10.17 17.81
C VAL A 397 3.91 -10.75 16.75
N ALA A 398 4.46 -11.94 17.02
CA ALA A 398 5.32 -12.65 16.07
C ALA A 398 4.49 -13.45 15.05
N PHE A 399 3.93 -12.78 14.05
CA PHE A 399 3.04 -13.37 13.04
C PHE A 399 3.64 -13.47 11.64
N LEU A 400 4.86 -12.95 11.41
CA LEU A 400 5.49 -12.96 10.09
C LEU A 400 6.30 -14.25 9.88
N PRO A 401 5.95 -15.12 8.91
CA PRO A 401 6.71 -16.33 8.62
C PRO A 401 8.08 -15.98 8.03
N CYS A 402 9.07 -16.81 8.36
CA CYS A 402 10.44 -16.60 7.92
C CYS A 402 10.87 -17.66 6.89
N SER A 403 11.66 -17.29 5.88
CA SER A 403 12.16 -18.23 4.85
C SER A 403 13.29 -19.12 5.35
N ASN A 404 14.05 -18.65 6.34
CA ASN A 404 15.24 -19.33 6.86
C ASN A 404 15.00 -20.11 8.16
N SER A 405 13.76 -20.19 8.64
CA SER A 405 13.37 -20.98 9.80
C SER A 405 11.87 -21.32 9.77
N ASN A 406 11.44 -22.36 10.49
CA ASN A 406 10.01 -22.64 10.70
C ASN A 406 9.37 -21.71 11.76
N SER A 407 10.06 -20.64 12.15
CA SER A 407 9.63 -19.70 13.17
C SER A 407 8.98 -18.47 12.56
N TYR A 408 8.20 -17.78 13.39
CA TYR A 408 7.59 -16.51 13.07
C TYR A 408 8.33 -15.39 13.82
N ALA A 409 8.24 -14.18 13.30
CA ALA A 409 8.97 -13.02 13.80
C ALA A 409 8.03 -11.83 13.96
N LYS A 410 8.38 -10.93 14.87
CA LYS A 410 7.85 -9.56 14.85
C LYS A 410 8.46 -8.81 13.66
N HIS A 411 7.84 -7.71 13.25
CA HIS A 411 8.37 -6.88 12.16
C HIS A 411 9.80 -6.36 12.41
N SER A 412 10.16 -6.16 13.69
CA SER A 412 11.49 -5.73 14.14
C SER A 412 12.54 -6.84 14.17
N GLU A 413 12.11 -8.11 14.18
CA GLU A 413 12.98 -9.29 14.34
C GLU A 413 13.34 -9.97 13.01
N CYS A 414 12.69 -9.59 11.91
CA CYS A 414 12.98 -10.11 10.58
C CYS A 414 13.33 -9.01 9.58
N PHE A 415 14.01 -9.41 8.50
CA PHE A 415 14.52 -8.50 7.47
C PHE A 415 14.24 -9.02 6.07
N ILE A 416 14.29 -8.12 5.09
CA ILE A 416 14.08 -8.47 3.68
C ILE A 416 15.36 -9.00 3.03
N ASN A 417 16.53 -8.46 3.40
CA ASN A 417 17.80 -8.84 2.79
C ASN A 417 18.29 -10.22 3.23
N ASP A 418 18.33 -11.17 2.30
CA ASP A 418 18.78 -12.55 2.50
C ASP A 418 20.17 -12.65 3.15
N LYS A 419 21.06 -11.68 2.91
CA LYS A 419 22.40 -11.65 3.53
C LYS A 419 22.33 -11.61 5.05
N CYS A 420 21.27 -11.08 5.66
CA CYS A 420 21.14 -11.02 7.13
C CYS A 420 21.05 -12.42 7.77
N LYS A 421 20.67 -13.46 7.01
CA LYS A 421 20.70 -14.86 7.46
C LYS A 421 22.09 -15.31 7.92
N SER A 422 23.15 -14.76 7.33
CA SER A 422 24.54 -15.12 7.64
C SER A 422 24.95 -14.74 9.09
N ILE A 423 24.29 -13.73 9.67
CA ILE A 423 24.47 -13.26 11.08
C ILE A 423 23.37 -13.83 12.00
N GLY A 424 22.56 -14.78 11.52
CA GLY A 424 21.52 -15.44 12.32
C GLY A 424 20.20 -14.66 12.45
N PHE A 425 20.02 -13.57 11.71
CA PHE A 425 18.72 -12.88 11.66
C PHE A 425 17.69 -13.65 10.84
N LYS A 426 16.41 -13.48 11.20
CA LYS A 426 15.29 -14.06 10.47
C LYS A 426 15.01 -13.28 9.18
N ILE A 427 14.69 -13.99 8.10
CA ILE A 427 14.37 -13.38 6.81
C ILE A 427 12.89 -13.61 6.52
N ILE A 428 12.15 -12.57 6.15
CA ILE A 428 10.72 -12.69 5.81
C ILE A 428 10.51 -13.64 4.62
N ARG A 429 9.43 -14.43 4.67
CA ARG A 429 9.04 -15.36 3.61
C ARG A 429 8.89 -14.64 2.27
N GLU A 430 9.30 -15.33 1.20
CA GLU A 430 9.48 -14.75 -0.13
C GLU A 430 8.19 -14.16 -0.73
N ASP A 431 7.06 -14.84 -0.56
CA ASP A 431 5.73 -14.41 -1.02
C ASP A 431 5.25 -13.10 -0.38
N LEU A 432 5.80 -12.72 0.78
CA LEU A 432 5.41 -11.51 1.51
C LEU A 432 6.37 -10.33 1.27
N ARG A 433 7.49 -10.52 0.55
CA ARG A 433 8.52 -9.48 0.36
C ARG A 433 7.98 -8.23 -0.31
N SER A 434 7.04 -8.36 -1.24
CA SER A 434 6.41 -7.23 -1.92
C SER A 434 5.60 -6.32 -0.99
N LYS A 435 5.13 -6.85 0.14
CA LYS A 435 4.36 -6.13 1.18
C LYS A 435 5.17 -5.89 2.45
N ALA A 436 6.44 -6.30 2.48
CA ALA A 436 7.26 -6.25 3.70
C ALA A 436 7.44 -4.84 4.25
N GLY A 437 7.56 -3.83 3.36
CA GLY A 437 7.58 -2.42 3.77
C GLY A 437 6.30 -1.98 4.48
N ASP A 438 5.13 -2.43 4.01
CA ASP A 438 3.83 -2.11 4.63
C ASP A 438 3.67 -2.76 6.01
N PHE A 439 4.33 -3.91 6.23
CA PHE A 439 4.36 -4.59 7.52
C PHE A 439 5.44 -4.03 8.47
N GLY A 440 6.16 -2.98 8.07
CA GLY A 440 7.24 -2.36 8.85
C GLY A 440 8.50 -3.21 8.98
N VAL A 441 8.69 -4.16 8.05
CA VAL A 441 9.90 -4.99 7.98
C VAL A 441 10.99 -4.22 7.25
N ARG A 442 12.15 -4.06 7.91
CA ARG A 442 13.27 -3.30 7.37
C ARG A 442 14.07 -4.12 6.36
N GLN A 443 14.74 -3.44 5.44
CA GLN A 443 15.69 -4.09 4.55
C GLN A 443 16.88 -4.69 5.31
N ASN A 444 17.45 -3.94 6.24
CA ASN A 444 18.63 -4.33 7.01
C ASN A 444 18.46 -4.00 8.51
N PRO A 445 19.12 -4.75 9.42
CA PRO A 445 19.25 -4.42 10.84
C PRO A 445 19.98 -3.09 11.06
N ASN A 446 19.68 -2.42 12.18
CA ASN A 446 20.38 -1.20 12.58
C ASN A 446 21.74 -1.52 13.22
N ARG A 447 22.53 -0.48 13.51
CA ARG A 447 23.89 -0.63 14.07
C ARG A 447 23.92 -1.46 15.36
N VAL A 448 22.98 -1.24 16.28
CA VAL A 448 22.94 -1.92 17.58
C VAL A 448 22.61 -3.40 17.41
N GLU A 449 21.62 -3.70 16.57
CA GLU A 449 21.23 -5.06 16.22
C GLU A 449 22.37 -5.82 15.56
N LEU A 450 23.05 -5.22 14.57
CA LEU A 450 24.22 -5.81 13.90
C LEU A 450 25.34 -6.17 14.89
N ILE A 451 25.67 -5.27 15.82
CA ILE A 451 26.70 -5.54 16.84
C ILE A 451 26.29 -6.71 17.73
N LYS A 452 25.02 -6.73 18.19
CA LYS A 452 24.48 -7.83 18.99
C LYS A 452 24.52 -9.15 18.23
N GLY A 453 24.06 -9.18 16.98
CA GLY A 453 24.06 -10.37 16.14
C GLY A 453 25.46 -10.92 15.87
N LEU A 454 26.45 -10.05 15.63
CA LEU A 454 27.85 -10.45 15.45
C LEU A 454 28.48 -10.99 16.73
N THR A 455 28.07 -10.46 17.90
CA THR A 455 28.56 -10.92 19.21
C THR A 455 27.97 -12.28 19.57
N GLU A 456 26.67 -12.47 19.33
CA GLU A 456 25.96 -13.72 19.66
C GLU A 456 26.23 -14.84 18.64
N ASN A 457 26.35 -14.50 17.36
CA ASN A 457 26.53 -15.46 16.26
C ASN A 457 27.70 -15.05 15.34
N PRO A 458 28.96 -15.10 15.84
CA PRO A 458 30.11 -14.77 15.02
C PRO A 458 30.25 -15.73 13.83
N PRO A 459 30.66 -15.25 12.65
CA PRO A 459 30.83 -16.10 11.47
C PRO A 459 31.93 -17.15 11.72
N LYS A 460 31.56 -18.42 11.61
CA LYS A 460 32.43 -19.56 11.97
C LYS A 460 33.43 -19.97 10.89
N ASN A 461 33.34 -19.41 9.69
CA ASN A 461 34.24 -19.73 8.59
C ASN A 461 34.37 -18.57 7.59
N LYS A 462 35.39 -18.66 6.72
CA LYS A 462 35.74 -17.65 5.73
C LYS A 462 34.56 -17.24 4.82
N ASN A 463 33.78 -18.21 4.34
CA ASN A 463 32.68 -17.95 3.40
C ASN A 463 31.50 -17.24 4.09
N LYS A 464 31.15 -17.65 5.31
CA LYS A 464 30.14 -16.97 6.12
C LYS A 464 30.59 -15.58 6.52
N ALA A 465 31.86 -15.41 6.91
CA ALA A 465 32.41 -14.09 7.18
C ALA A 465 32.29 -13.18 5.95
N LYS A 466 32.58 -13.70 4.76
CA LYS A 466 32.41 -12.97 3.51
C LYS A 466 30.95 -12.54 3.28
N GLU A 467 29.96 -13.42 3.40
CA GLU A 467 28.52 -13.06 3.29
C GLU A 467 28.09 -11.97 4.30
N VAL A 468 28.58 -12.07 5.54
CA VAL A 468 28.32 -11.12 6.63
C VAL A 468 28.88 -9.73 6.30
N PHE A 469 30.08 -9.68 5.74
CA PHE A 469 30.76 -8.42 5.43
C PHE A 469 30.46 -7.86 4.03
N GLU A 470 29.81 -8.65 3.16
CA GLU A 470 29.26 -8.26 1.85
C GLU A 470 27.92 -7.49 1.96
N LEU A 471 27.43 -7.18 3.16
CA LEU A 471 26.29 -6.26 3.39
C LEU A 471 26.58 -4.80 3.00
N ASN A 472 27.79 -4.50 2.51
CA ASN A 472 28.16 -3.27 1.84
C ASN A 472 28.91 -3.61 0.53
N ASP A 473 28.48 -3.06 -0.60
CA ASP A 473 29.15 -3.20 -1.90
C ASP A 473 30.55 -2.53 -1.90
N PHE A 474 31.49 -3.09 -2.68
CA PHE A 474 32.88 -2.71 -3.05
C PHE A 474 33.98 -3.75 -2.68
N LEU A 475 34.86 -4.08 -3.65
CA LEU A 475 35.65 -5.34 -3.88
C LEU A 475 37.15 -5.37 -3.34
N PRO A 476 38.24 -5.83 -4.06
CA PRO A 476 39.29 -6.90 -3.97
C PRO A 476 40.01 -7.53 -2.76
N CYS A 477 40.86 -8.55 -3.05
CA CYS A 477 41.27 -9.66 -2.16
C CYS A 477 42.43 -9.52 -1.17
N VAL A 478 42.55 -10.35 -0.10
CA VAL A 478 41.90 -11.66 0.14
C VAL A 478 40.42 -11.49 0.47
N ASP A 479 39.54 -11.47 -0.53
CA ASP A 479 38.48 -10.43 -0.56
C ASP A 479 37.31 -10.88 0.24
N PHE A 480 37.19 -10.28 1.43
CA PHE A 480 35.94 -10.21 2.15
C PHE A 480 35.15 -8.95 1.79
N GLY A 481 35.70 -8.03 0.98
CA GLY A 481 35.16 -6.73 0.53
C GLY A 481 35.89 -5.53 1.16
N THR A 482 35.90 -4.35 0.51
CA THR A 482 36.47 -3.08 1.03
C THR A 482 35.88 -2.70 2.39
N ASN A 483 34.63 -3.09 2.63
CA ASN A 483 33.90 -2.75 3.84
C ASN A 483 34.20 -3.69 5.02
N ALA A 484 34.44 -4.96 4.74
CA ALA A 484 34.87 -5.95 5.72
C ALA A 484 36.17 -5.54 6.39
N ASN A 485 37.15 -5.17 5.57
CA ASN A 485 38.49 -4.84 6.04
C ASN A 485 38.51 -3.48 6.76
N LYS A 486 37.71 -2.49 6.32
CA LYS A 486 37.50 -1.24 7.07
C LYS A 486 36.85 -1.47 8.44
N PHE A 487 35.87 -2.39 8.51
CA PHE A 487 35.24 -2.77 9.77
C PHE A 487 36.23 -3.47 10.69
N LEU A 488 36.99 -4.46 10.19
CA LEU A 488 38.00 -5.18 10.97
C LEU A 488 39.13 -4.27 11.47
N ALA A 489 39.57 -3.29 10.66
CA ALA A 489 40.51 -2.26 11.08
C ALA A 489 39.95 -1.37 12.22
N LYS A 490 38.67 -0.98 12.15
CA LYS A 490 37.98 -0.28 13.25
C LYS A 490 37.75 -1.16 14.50
N CYS A 491 37.76 -2.48 14.34
CA CYS A 491 37.70 -3.45 15.42
C CYS A 491 39.09 -3.84 15.98
N GLY A 492 40.18 -3.20 15.52
CA GLY A 492 41.52 -3.38 16.07
C GLY A 492 42.38 -4.45 15.38
N VAL A 493 42.00 -4.96 14.21
CA VAL A 493 42.86 -5.83 13.39
C VAL A 493 43.94 -4.98 12.71
N ASN A 494 45.20 -5.24 13.04
CA ASN A 494 46.33 -4.36 12.76
C ASN A 494 46.86 -4.52 11.31
N SER A 495 46.71 -3.49 10.47
CA SER A 495 47.19 -3.44 9.07
C SER A 495 48.68 -3.11 8.94
N ASP A 496 49.36 -2.81 10.05
CA ASP A 496 50.72 -2.21 10.03
C ASP A 496 51.84 -3.24 9.83
N LEU A 497 51.56 -4.54 9.97
CA LEU A 497 52.58 -5.61 9.81
C LEU A 497 53.00 -5.88 8.35
N LEU A 498 52.16 -5.55 7.35
CA LEU A 498 52.43 -5.86 5.93
C LEU A 498 53.33 -4.83 5.22
N LEU A 499 53.29 -3.56 5.64
CA LEU A 499 54.04 -2.49 4.99
C LEU A 499 55.55 -2.59 5.28
N GLU A 500 55.89 -3.03 6.48
CA GLU A 500 57.29 -3.11 6.93
C GLU A 500 58.06 -4.27 6.31
N ASP A 501 57.35 -5.35 5.98
CA ASP A 501 57.91 -6.46 5.19
C ASP A 501 58.11 -6.06 3.72
N ALA A 502 57.17 -5.33 3.11
CA ALA A 502 57.32 -4.82 1.75
C ALA A 502 58.50 -3.83 1.63
N ARG A 503 58.67 -2.96 2.63
CA ARG A 503 59.82 -2.05 2.75
C ARG A 503 61.14 -2.82 2.84
N ARG A 504 61.22 -3.84 3.70
CA ARG A 504 62.42 -4.69 3.82
C ARG A 504 62.75 -5.40 2.51
N LEU A 505 61.74 -5.89 1.80
CA LEU A 505 61.92 -6.55 0.51
C LEU A 505 62.45 -5.60 -0.57
N LEU A 506 62.00 -4.34 -0.64
CA LEU A 506 62.48 -3.35 -1.62
C LEU A 506 64.01 -3.20 -1.60
N PHE A 507 64.60 -3.09 -0.40
CA PHE A 507 66.06 -2.90 -0.24
C PHE A 507 66.86 -4.20 -0.23
N LYS A 508 66.20 -5.34 -0.01
CA LYS A 508 66.84 -6.66 -0.03
C LYS A 508 66.89 -7.26 -1.44
N SER A 509 65.77 -7.14 -2.18
CA SER A 509 65.62 -7.62 -3.54
C SER A 509 64.39 -6.98 -4.19
N SER A 510 64.59 -5.89 -4.94
CA SER A 510 63.48 -5.20 -5.63
C SER A 510 62.77 -6.10 -6.65
N ARG A 511 63.48 -7.11 -7.18
CA ARG A 511 62.93 -8.13 -8.07
C ARG A 511 61.98 -9.09 -7.35
N GLU A 512 62.28 -9.50 -6.11
CA GLU A 512 61.35 -10.31 -5.31
C GLU A 512 60.09 -9.51 -4.93
N LEU A 513 60.23 -8.21 -4.66
CA LEU A 513 59.08 -7.33 -4.46
C LEU A 513 58.19 -7.25 -5.72
N TRP A 514 58.80 -7.18 -6.91
CA TRP A 514 58.08 -7.23 -8.19
C TRP A 514 57.33 -8.54 -8.40
N ASP A 515 57.96 -9.67 -8.06
CA ASP A 515 57.33 -10.99 -8.12
C ASP A 515 56.19 -11.13 -7.10
N MET A 516 56.34 -10.56 -5.89
CA MET A 516 55.28 -10.51 -4.86
C MET A 516 54.04 -9.74 -5.33
N CYS A 517 54.25 -8.63 -6.05
CA CYS A 517 53.19 -7.86 -6.70
C CYS A 517 52.68 -8.52 -8.00
N LYS A 518 52.90 -9.84 -8.16
CA LYS A 518 52.46 -10.66 -9.31
C LYS A 518 52.89 -10.11 -10.66
N LYS A 519 53.99 -9.35 -10.72
CA LYS A 519 54.46 -8.67 -11.93
C LYS A 519 53.41 -7.70 -12.51
N ASN A 520 52.59 -7.11 -11.65
CA ASN A 520 51.56 -6.15 -12.02
C ASN A 520 52.04 -4.72 -11.72
N THR A 521 52.14 -3.91 -12.77
CA THR A 521 52.60 -2.51 -12.72
C THR A 521 51.78 -1.67 -11.73
N LYS A 522 50.44 -1.83 -11.71
CA LYS A 522 49.56 -1.03 -10.85
C LYS A 522 49.72 -1.40 -9.38
N GLU A 523 49.85 -2.69 -9.08
CA GLU A 523 50.03 -3.18 -7.71
C GLU A 523 51.41 -2.76 -7.16
N TYR A 524 52.47 -2.90 -7.96
CA TYR A 524 53.81 -2.49 -7.56
C TYR A 524 53.93 -0.97 -7.37
N LEU A 525 53.34 -0.17 -8.26
CA LEU A 525 53.32 1.29 -8.13
C LEU A 525 52.61 1.71 -6.84
N HIS A 526 51.46 1.09 -6.55
CA HIS A 526 50.70 1.36 -5.32
C HIS A 526 51.51 1.05 -4.06
N VAL A 527 52.29 -0.03 -4.06
CA VAL A 527 53.18 -0.38 -2.95
C VAL A 527 54.29 0.67 -2.78
N LEU A 528 54.92 1.13 -3.87
CA LEU A 528 55.94 2.19 -3.80
C LEU A 528 55.37 3.53 -3.30
N GLU A 529 54.15 3.89 -3.71
CA GLU A 529 53.43 5.07 -3.22
C GLU A 529 53.18 4.99 -1.72
N LYS A 530 52.70 3.83 -1.23
CA LYS A 530 52.47 3.60 0.21
C LYS A 530 53.76 3.63 1.03
N ILE A 531 54.84 3.08 0.48
CA ILE A 531 56.17 3.17 1.08
C ILE A 531 56.57 4.65 1.20
N ASN A 532 56.42 5.46 0.14
CA ASN A 532 56.76 6.88 0.13
C ASN A 532 55.88 7.74 1.10
N GLU A 533 54.60 7.40 1.28
CA GLU A 533 53.68 8.14 2.16
C GLU A 533 54.00 8.01 3.66
N VAL A 534 54.51 6.85 4.10
CA VAL A 534 54.55 6.50 5.53
C VAL A 534 55.81 6.95 6.26
N ASP A 535 56.92 7.19 5.56
CA ASP A 535 58.20 7.45 6.22
C ASP A 535 58.82 8.80 5.82
N ASN A 536 58.80 9.76 6.75
CA ASN A 536 59.62 10.98 6.66
C ASN A 536 61.12 10.70 6.95
N LYS A 537 61.51 9.45 7.25
CA LYS A 537 62.89 9.01 7.51
C LYS A 537 63.28 7.79 6.66
N PHE A 538 63.37 7.97 5.33
CA PHE A 538 63.96 6.94 4.45
C PHE A 538 65.49 6.83 4.58
N PRO A 539 66.09 5.64 4.31
CA PRO A 539 67.32 5.17 4.93
C PRO A 539 68.62 5.70 4.30
N GLU A 540 69.71 5.58 5.06
CA GLU A 540 71.10 5.95 4.74
C GLU A 540 71.74 5.15 3.58
N LYS A 541 70.96 4.41 2.76
CA LYS A 541 71.49 3.53 1.69
C LYS A 541 70.68 3.61 0.38
N ASN A 542 71.36 3.97 -0.70
CA ASN A 542 70.82 3.94 -2.07
C ASN A 542 70.61 2.50 -2.56
N LEU A 543 69.69 2.31 -3.50
CA LEU A 543 69.62 1.06 -4.27
C LEU A 543 70.90 0.89 -5.10
N ASN A 544 71.24 -0.36 -5.40
CA ASN A 544 72.34 -0.67 -6.29
C ASN A 544 71.99 -0.26 -7.73
N LYS A 545 73.01 0.07 -8.53
CA LYS A 545 72.84 0.50 -9.92
C LYS A 545 72.08 -0.49 -10.81
N ASP A 546 72.14 -1.77 -10.47
CA ASP A 546 71.51 -2.87 -11.22
C ASP A 546 70.17 -3.33 -10.60
N ASP A 547 69.73 -2.73 -9.48
CA ASP A 547 68.39 -2.98 -8.94
C ASP A 547 67.33 -2.45 -9.90
N VAL A 548 66.17 -3.12 -9.92
CA VAL A 548 65.09 -2.81 -10.87
C VAL A 548 63.98 -2.00 -10.22
N LEU A 549 63.49 -1.00 -10.95
CA LEU A 549 62.33 -0.18 -10.60
C LEU A 549 61.43 0.01 -11.82
N ILE A 550 60.18 0.38 -11.59
CA ILE A 550 59.29 0.77 -12.68
C ILE A 550 59.72 2.15 -13.20
N ALA A 551 59.88 2.26 -14.50
CA ALA A 551 60.19 3.48 -15.22
C ALA A 551 59.16 3.74 -16.32
N ILE A 552 59.09 4.98 -16.76
CA ILE A 552 58.27 5.44 -17.86
C ILE A 552 59.15 5.71 -19.06
N LYS A 553 58.73 5.19 -20.21
CA LYS A 553 59.27 5.54 -21.52
C LYS A 553 58.15 6.16 -22.35
N THR A 554 58.39 7.39 -22.81
CA THR A 554 57.45 8.12 -23.67
C THR A 554 57.77 7.84 -25.13
N ASP A 555 56.77 7.46 -25.92
CA ASP A 555 56.93 7.29 -27.37
C ASP A 555 56.86 8.63 -28.13
N SER A 556 56.99 8.58 -29.46
CA SER A 556 56.89 9.77 -30.32
C SER A 556 55.51 10.42 -30.34
N GLU A 557 54.47 9.72 -29.89
CA GLU A 557 53.08 10.19 -29.83
C GLU A 557 52.72 10.76 -28.44
N GLY A 558 53.64 10.70 -27.48
CA GLY A 558 53.44 11.20 -26.12
C GLY A 558 52.80 10.19 -25.18
N ASN A 559 52.64 8.92 -25.58
CA ASN A 559 52.08 7.88 -24.72
C ASN A 559 53.17 7.33 -23.78
N ASN A 560 52.81 7.24 -22.50
CA ASN A 560 53.69 6.73 -21.46
C ASN A 560 53.51 5.21 -21.31
N SER A 561 54.57 4.46 -21.57
CA SER A 561 54.63 3.03 -21.31
C SER A 561 55.42 2.76 -20.03
N TYR A 562 54.88 1.91 -19.15
CA TYR A 562 55.57 1.48 -17.94
C TYR A 562 56.43 0.26 -18.24
N CYS A 563 57.70 0.33 -17.89
CA CYS A 563 58.68 -0.73 -18.09
C CYS A 563 59.48 -0.95 -16.80
N LEU A 564 60.10 -2.12 -16.67
CA LEU A 564 60.96 -2.44 -15.54
C LEU A 564 62.41 -2.20 -15.97
N GLU A 565 63.08 -1.23 -15.38
CA GLU A 565 64.43 -0.81 -15.76
C GLU A 565 65.37 -0.71 -14.55
N THR A 566 66.68 -0.72 -14.84
CA THR A 566 67.69 -0.61 -13.79
C THR A 566 67.86 0.83 -13.31
N VAL A 567 68.15 1.02 -12.02
CA VAL A 567 68.33 2.36 -11.41
C VAL A 567 69.33 3.24 -12.18
N LYS A 568 70.38 2.67 -12.79
CA LYS A 568 71.38 3.43 -13.57
C LYS A 568 70.85 4.04 -14.88
N GLU A 569 69.81 3.43 -15.46
CA GLU A 569 69.19 3.85 -16.74
C GLU A 569 67.99 4.78 -16.54
N ILE A 570 67.54 4.97 -15.29
CA ILE A 570 66.44 5.86 -14.93
C ILE A 570 67.00 7.23 -14.53
N TYR A 571 66.56 8.27 -15.21
CA TYR A 571 66.96 9.65 -14.98
C TYR A 571 65.78 10.47 -14.44
N ILE A 572 66.05 11.30 -13.44
CA ILE A 572 65.08 12.27 -12.93
C ILE A 572 64.88 13.32 -14.02
N ASN A 573 63.64 13.45 -14.52
CA ASN A 573 63.28 14.48 -15.49
C ASN A 573 63.26 15.85 -14.81
N ASP A 574 64.41 16.53 -14.80
CA ASP A 574 64.59 17.89 -14.31
C ASP A 574 64.85 18.91 -15.42
N ASP A 575 65.04 18.45 -16.66
CA ASP A 575 65.20 19.29 -17.83
C ASP A 575 64.31 18.80 -18.98
N LYS A 576 63.20 19.50 -19.22
CA LYS A 576 62.22 19.17 -20.26
C LYS A 576 62.81 19.24 -21.67
N VAL A 577 63.81 20.10 -21.90
CA VAL A 577 64.46 20.25 -23.21
C VAL A 577 65.32 19.03 -23.48
N TYR A 578 66.13 18.63 -22.52
CA TYR A 578 66.93 17.41 -22.63
C TYR A 578 66.07 16.16 -22.73
N HIS A 579 64.96 16.10 -21.98
CA HIS A 579 64.03 14.98 -22.06
C HIS A 579 63.42 14.85 -23.46
N LYS A 580 62.95 15.96 -24.05
CA LYS A 580 62.41 15.97 -25.41
C LYS A 580 63.46 15.52 -26.43
N ASN A 581 64.71 15.91 -26.24
CA ASN A 581 65.75 15.67 -27.22
C ASN A 581 66.34 14.26 -27.11
N LEU A 582 66.55 13.74 -25.90
CA LEU A 582 67.26 12.49 -25.66
C LEU A 582 66.33 11.31 -25.27
N ASN A 583 65.09 11.60 -24.87
CA ASN A 583 64.05 10.64 -24.45
C ASN A 583 64.58 9.54 -23.51
N PRO A 584 65.12 9.85 -22.32
CA PRO A 584 65.61 8.84 -21.35
C PRO A 584 64.46 8.11 -20.65
N PHE A 585 64.74 7.03 -19.90
CA PHE A 585 63.76 6.45 -18.98
C PHE A 585 63.59 7.34 -17.75
N THR A 586 62.36 7.56 -17.30
CA THR A 586 62.05 8.49 -16.20
C THR A 586 61.19 7.85 -15.11
N PRO A 587 61.21 8.35 -13.86
CA PRO A 587 60.31 7.87 -12.82
C PRO A 587 58.87 8.34 -13.05
N PRO A 588 57.86 7.67 -12.46
CA PRO A 588 56.52 8.22 -12.32
C PRO A 588 56.54 9.58 -11.60
N GLU A 589 55.74 10.54 -12.09
CA GLU A 589 55.80 11.94 -11.65
C GLU A 589 55.59 12.10 -10.14
N ASN A 590 54.66 11.35 -9.56
CA ASN A 590 54.35 11.35 -8.13
C ASN A 590 55.44 10.70 -7.25
N LEU A 591 56.39 9.97 -7.84
CA LEU A 591 57.49 9.30 -7.15
C LEU A 591 58.86 9.91 -7.50
N ARG A 592 58.89 11.05 -8.19
CA ARG A 592 60.13 11.71 -8.64
C ARG A 592 61.15 11.92 -7.52
N ASP A 593 60.73 12.51 -6.41
CA ASP A 593 61.61 12.77 -5.27
C ASP A 593 62.00 11.48 -4.53
N PHE A 594 61.11 10.49 -4.53
CA PHE A 594 61.38 9.17 -3.97
C PHE A 594 62.49 8.47 -4.77
N TYR A 595 62.43 8.47 -6.10
CA TYR A 595 63.45 7.88 -6.97
C TYR A 595 64.79 8.61 -6.87
N LYS A 596 64.76 9.94 -6.65
CA LYS A 596 65.98 10.72 -6.35
C LYS A 596 66.63 10.22 -5.05
N LYS A 597 65.84 9.97 -4.00
CA LYS A 597 66.33 9.39 -2.73
C LYS A 597 66.82 7.94 -2.89
N LEU A 598 66.26 7.16 -3.83
CA LEU A 598 66.69 5.80 -4.11
C LEU A 598 68.01 5.71 -4.92
N GLY A 599 68.50 6.82 -5.46
CA GLY A 599 69.80 6.91 -6.14
C GLY A 599 69.76 7.14 -7.66
N CYS A 600 68.60 7.46 -8.24
CA CYS A 600 68.50 7.82 -9.66
C CYS A 600 69.17 9.19 -9.94
N ARG A 601 69.82 9.33 -11.11
CA ARG A 601 70.61 10.54 -11.46
C ARG A 601 69.76 11.66 -12.07
N SER A 602 70.20 12.90 -11.89
CA SER A 602 69.66 14.08 -12.60
C SER A 602 69.88 13.95 -14.11
N LEU A 603 68.87 14.28 -14.92
CA LEU A 603 69.02 14.36 -16.37
C LEU A 603 69.86 15.57 -16.76
N HIS A 604 69.59 16.74 -16.16
CA HIS A 604 70.31 17.98 -16.41
C HIS A 604 71.82 17.86 -16.20
N GLU A 605 72.24 17.29 -15.06
CA GLU A 605 73.66 17.11 -14.73
C GLU A 605 74.35 16.05 -15.60
N SER A 606 73.57 15.14 -16.18
CA SER A 606 74.11 14.04 -17.00
C SER A 606 74.30 14.40 -18.47
N VAL A 607 73.77 15.55 -18.92
CA VAL A 607 73.81 15.98 -20.34
C VAL A 607 74.91 17.02 -20.58
N THR A 608 75.71 16.80 -21.61
CA THR A 608 76.67 17.81 -22.10
C THR A 608 76.07 18.57 -23.31
N LYS A 609 76.01 19.91 -23.24
CA LYS A 609 75.46 20.81 -24.29
C LYS A 609 76.55 21.70 -24.91
N SER A 610 76.61 21.81 -26.24
CA SER A 610 77.53 22.73 -26.96
C SER A 610 76.86 23.38 -28.17
N VAL A 611 77.15 24.66 -28.46
CA VAL A 611 76.53 25.45 -29.56
C VAL A 611 77.61 26.02 -30.49
N VAL A 612 77.42 25.89 -31.80
CA VAL A 612 78.38 26.36 -32.82
C VAL A 612 77.66 27.22 -33.88
N PRO A 613 78.17 28.42 -34.23
CA PRO A 613 77.58 29.27 -35.26
C PRO A 613 78.08 28.88 -36.66
N TYR A 614 77.17 28.88 -37.64
CA TYR A 614 77.46 28.53 -39.04
C TYR A 614 76.98 29.64 -40.01
N GLY A 615 77.76 29.84 -41.09
CA GLY A 615 77.46 30.80 -42.15
C GLY A 615 78.30 32.10 -42.12
N PRO A 616 78.13 32.99 -43.11
CA PRO A 616 78.90 34.23 -43.20
C PRO A 616 78.53 35.23 -42.11
N ILE A 617 79.52 35.81 -41.43
CA ILE A 617 79.32 36.78 -40.34
C ILE A 617 79.10 38.18 -40.94
N GLN A 618 77.89 38.74 -40.79
CA GLN A 618 77.51 39.99 -41.45
C GLN A 618 77.10 41.10 -40.48
N LYS A 619 77.25 42.36 -40.95
CA LYS A 619 76.71 43.58 -40.31
C LYS A 619 75.51 44.08 -41.13
N THR A 620 74.35 43.54 -40.85
CA THR A 620 73.05 43.88 -41.47
C THR A 620 72.41 45.14 -40.89
N LYS A 621 71.30 45.60 -41.48
CA LYS A 621 70.48 46.70 -40.92
C LYS A 621 69.95 46.33 -39.53
N TYR A 622 69.47 45.09 -39.36
CA TYR A 622 68.93 44.59 -38.09
C TYR A 622 70.01 44.55 -37.00
N SER A 623 71.16 43.91 -37.24
CA SER A 623 72.26 43.86 -36.25
C SER A 623 72.79 45.25 -35.86
N ARG A 624 72.83 46.22 -36.79
CA ARG A 624 73.20 47.62 -36.48
C ARG A 624 72.16 48.30 -35.59
N GLN A 625 70.88 48.13 -35.89
CA GLN A 625 69.79 48.70 -35.09
C GLN A 625 69.76 48.11 -33.69
N LEU A 626 69.91 46.79 -33.57
CA LEU A 626 69.96 46.10 -32.29
C LEU A 626 71.19 46.52 -31.46
N GLN A 627 72.37 46.61 -32.09
CA GLN A 627 73.57 47.11 -31.42
C GLN A 627 73.37 48.55 -30.88
N ARG A 628 72.65 49.40 -31.62
CA ARG A 628 72.32 50.75 -31.17
C ARG A 628 71.38 50.74 -29.97
N ILE A 629 70.31 49.96 -30.02
CA ILE A 629 69.34 49.83 -28.92
C ILE A 629 70.01 49.31 -27.63
N ILE A 630 70.80 48.23 -27.74
CA ILE A 630 71.52 47.65 -26.58
C ILE A 630 72.46 48.69 -25.97
N ARG A 631 73.18 49.44 -26.80
CA ARG A 631 74.12 50.46 -26.31
C ARG A 631 73.41 51.66 -25.67
N GLU A 632 72.37 52.19 -26.30
CA GLU A 632 71.59 53.34 -25.79
C GLU A 632 70.87 53.01 -24.46
N ARG A 633 70.53 51.75 -24.25
CA ARG A 633 69.75 51.29 -23.08
C ARG A 633 70.58 50.48 -22.09
N ALA A 634 71.90 50.43 -22.24
CA ALA A 634 72.78 49.57 -21.44
C ALA A 634 72.65 49.84 -19.92
N SER A 635 72.56 51.10 -19.50
CA SER A 635 72.40 51.48 -18.09
C SER A 635 71.10 50.95 -17.46
N LEU A 636 70.03 50.82 -18.24
CA LEU A 636 68.73 50.31 -17.76
C LEU A 636 68.78 48.83 -17.38
N PHE A 637 69.69 48.05 -17.97
CA PHE A 637 69.88 46.63 -17.60
C PHE A 637 70.42 46.46 -16.18
N TYR A 638 70.96 47.51 -15.56
CA TYR A 638 71.54 47.46 -14.22
C TYR A 638 70.71 48.23 -13.18
N LEU A 639 69.62 48.90 -13.59
CA LEU A 639 68.78 49.72 -12.71
C LEU A 639 68.13 48.86 -11.62
N ASN A 640 68.26 49.25 -10.35
CA ASN A 640 67.76 48.52 -9.16
C ASN A 640 68.42 47.15 -8.88
N HIS A 641 69.63 46.90 -9.41
CA HIS A 641 70.38 45.67 -9.16
C HIS A 641 71.66 45.96 -8.35
N SER A 642 71.98 45.10 -7.37
CA SER A 642 73.19 45.24 -6.54
C SER A 642 74.47 44.90 -7.33
N GLU A 643 75.56 45.64 -7.10
CA GLU A 643 76.86 45.41 -7.75
C GLU A 643 77.45 44.02 -7.43
N GLU A 644 77.07 43.41 -6.30
CA GLU A 644 77.58 42.09 -5.84
C GLU A 644 77.22 40.91 -6.76
N HIS A 645 76.26 41.09 -7.66
CA HIS A 645 75.78 40.03 -8.57
C HIS A 645 76.13 40.27 -10.03
N ILE A 646 76.89 41.33 -10.34
CA ILE A 646 77.27 41.70 -11.70
C ILE A 646 78.58 40.99 -12.10
N ARG A 647 78.50 40.10 -13.10
CA ARG A 647 79.67 39.46 -13.74
C ARG A 647 80.39 40.39 -14.72
N LYS A 648 79.62 41.21 -15.44
CA LYS A 648 80.13 42.09 -16.50
C LYS A 648 79.43 43.43 -16.42
N ASP A 649 80.21 44.50 -16.44
CA ASP A 649 79.74 45.86 -16.18
C ASP A 649 79.01 46.50 -17.38
N GLU A 650 78.41 47.67 -17.16
CA GLU A 650 77.74 48.43 -18.21
C GLU A 650 78.66 48.70 -19.42
N LYS A 651 79.95 49.00 -19.16
CA LYS A 651 80.94 49.23 -20.21
C LYS A 651 81.14 48.00 -21.09
N TRP A 652 81.06 46.79 -20.53
CA TRP A 652 81.09 45.55 -21.30
C TRP A 652 79.90 45.47 -22.26
N LEU A 653 78.68 45.73 -21.76
CA LEU A 653 77.47 45.66 -22.56
C LEU A 653 77.46 46.72 -23.68
N GLN A 654 77.93 47.94 -23.40
CA GLN A 654 78.10 48.98 -24.42
C GLN A 654 79.12 48.62 -25.52
N LYS A 655 80.08 47.73 -25.22
CA LYS A 655 81.12 47.26 -26.17
C LYS A 655 80.73 45.97 -26.91
N LEU A 656 79.61 45.33 -26.55
CA LEU A 656 79.14 44.09 -27.17
C LEU A 656 78.86 44.31 -28.67
N LYS A 657 79.54 43.55 -29.52
CA LYS A 657 79.35 43.62 -30.98
C LYS A 657 78.19 42.72 -31.37
N VAL A 658 77.26 43.21 -32.18
CA VAL A 658 76.17 42.39 -32.72
C VAL A 658 76.46 42.02 -34.17
N ARG A 659 76.35 40.74 -34.51
CA ARG A 659 76.53 40.22 -35.88
C ARG A 659 75.41 39.26 -36.24
N GLU A 660 75.00 39.28 -37.49
CA GLU A 660 74.02 38.33 -38.00
C GLU A 660 74.72 37.17 -38.70
N ILE A 661 74.22 35.94 -38.49
CA ILE A 661 74.69 34.69 -39.09
C ILE A 661 73.51 33.89 -39.66
N GLU A 662 73.79 32.85 -40.45
CA GLU A 662 72.74 32.07 -41.11
C GLU A 662 72.00 31.13 -40.14
N TYR A 663 72.74 30.33 -39.35
CA TYR A 663 72.15 29.40 -38.36
C TYR A 663 73.14 28.98 -37.27
N MET A 664 72.64 28.28 -36.24
CA MET A 664 73.45 27.63 -35.20
C MET A 664 73.10 26.14 -35.12
N GLU A 665 74.07 25.32 -34.70
CA GLU A 665 73.87 23.90 -34.38
C GLU A 665 74.22 23.65 -32.91
N THR A 666 73.33 22.95 -32.21
CA THR A 666 73.49 22.56 -30.80
C THR A 666 73.61 21.03 -30.69
N SER A 667 74.60 20.55 -29.95
CA SER A 667 74.81 19.12 -29.69
C SER A 667 74.51 18.78 -28.23
N TYR A 668 73.69 17.75 -28.00
CA TYR A 668 73.31 17.19 -26.68
C TYR A 668 73.85 15.76 -26.56
N LYS A 669 74.59 15.46 -25.49
CA LYS A 669 75.17 14.12 -25.24
C LYS A 669 74.80 13.57 -23.86
N LEU A 670 74.24 12.35 -23.81
CA LEU A 670 73.88 11.60 -22.59
C LEU A 670 74.35 10.14 -22.70
N GLY A 671 75.41 9.78 -21.99
CA GLY A 671 76.01 8.45 -22.11
C GLY A 671 76.48 8.15 -23.54
N SER A 672 75.88 7.15 -24.18
CA SER A 672 76.09 6.78 -25.58
C SER A 672 75.19 7.52 -26.58
N ILE A 673 74.15 8.22 -26.11
CA ILE A 673 73.20 8.94 -26.95
C ILE A 673 73.77 10.33 -27.28
N THR A 674 73.89 10.65 -28.56
CA THR A 674 74.26 12.00 -29.04
C THR A 674 73.21 12.48 -30.03
N LYS A 675 72.70 13.69 -29.85
CA LYS A 675 71.73 14.31 -30.77
C LYS A 675 72.15 15.74 -31.08
N ASN A 676 72.18 16.08 -32.37
CA ASN A 676 72.40 17.43 -32.84
C ASN A 676 71.09 18.05 -33.32
N GLU A 677 70.86 19.32 -32.98
CA GLU A 677 69.72 20.09 -33.43
C GLU A 677 70.19 21.37 -34.12
N ARG A 678 69.67 21.61 -35.33
CA ARG A 678 69.94 22.81 -36.12
C ARG A 678 68.83 23.82 -35.86
N ASN A 679 69.19 25.09 -35.69
CA ASN A 679 68.28 26.22 -35.46
C ASN A 679 67.48 26.18 -34.15
N ASP A 680 67.86 25.34 -33.17
CA ASP A 680 67.20 25.33 -31.86
C ASP A 680 67.54 26.59 -31.03
N ILE A 681 68.69 27.20 -31.28
CA ILE A 681 69.13 28.46 -30.68
C ILE A 681 69.29 29.52 -31.76
N THR A 682 68.65 30.66 -31.56
CA THR A 682 68.62 31.78 -32.53
C THR A 682 69.63 32.88 -32.19
N THR A 683 70.20 32.85 -30.98
CA THR A 683 71.13 33.87 -30.50
C THR A 683 72.05 33.32 -29.42
N ASN A 684 73.31 33.74 -29.44
CA ASN A 684 74.31 33.31 -28.45
C ASN A 684 75.50 34.28 -28.43
N ILE A 685 76.13 34.46 -27.26
CA ILE A 685 77.29 35.33 -27.08
C ILE A 685 78.56 34.48 -27.06
N PHE A 686 79.41 34.70 -28.05
CA PHE A 686 80.72 34.05 -28.13
C PHE A 686 81.83 35.03 -27.75
N GLN A 687 82.81 34.52 -27.01
CA GLN A 687 84.05 35.24 -26.78
C GLN A 687 84.97 35.07 -27.98
N GLN A 688 85.21 36.16 -28.71
CA GLN A 688 86.11 36.15 -29.86
C GLN A 688 87.59 36.30 -29.43
N SER A 689 87.84 37.07 -28.37
CA SER A 689 89.15 37.23 -27.73
C SER A 689 89.00 37.65 -26.27
N THR A 690 90.09 37.81 -25.53
CA THR A 690 90.09 38.15 -24.08
C THR A 690 89.23 39.36 -23.73
N TYR A 691 89.10 40.35 -24.63
CA TYR A 691 88.36 41.60 -24.41
C TYR A 691 87.26 41.87 -25.45
N SER A 692 86.91 40.91 -26.33
CA SER A 692 85.92 41.11 -27.40
C SER A 692 84.89 39.98 -27.41
N TRP A 693 83.62 40.35 -27.27
CA TRP A 693 82.47 39.44 -27.35
C TRP A 693 81.57 39.83 -28.51
N ILE A 694 81.04 38.81 -29.17
CA ILE A 694 80.08 38.96 -30.26
C ILE A 694 78.78 38.27 -29.86
N LEU A 695 77.69 39.03 -29.86
CA LEU A 695 76.34 38.49 -29.89
C LEU A 695 76.02 38.12 -31.35
N TYR A 696 75.98 36.82 -31.63
CA TYR A 696 75.48 36.32 -32.90
C TYR A 696 73.97 36.18 -32.83
N VAL A 697 73.28 36.69 -33.83
CA VAL A 697 71.83 36.56 -34.02
C VAL A 697 71.54 35.94 -35.37
N THR A 698 70.52 35.11 -35.48
CA THR A 698 69.97 34.67 -36.77
C THR A 698 68.87 35.64 -37.23
N PRO A 699 68.42 35.59 -38.51
CA PRO A 699 67.36 36.48 -39.01
C PRO A 699 66.05 36.40 -38.22
N ASN A 700 65.80 35.26 -37.54
CA ASN A 700 64.59 34.97 -36.77
C ASN A 700 64.80 35.13 -35.25
N ALA A 701 65.94 35.69 -34.81
CA ALA A 701 66.21 35.88 -33.39
C ALA A 701 65.22 36.87 -32.77
N ASN A 702 64.51 36.43 -31.72
CA ASN A 702 63.59 37.28 -30.99
C ASN A 702 64.32 38.05 -29.86
N LEU A 703 63.75 39.17 -29.44
CA LEU A 703 64.35 40.06 -28.43
C LEU A 703 64.34 39.46 -27.01
N ILE A 704 63.48 38.47 -26.74
CA ILE A 704 63.42 37.77 -25.46
C ILE A 704 64.66 36.88 -25.30
N ASP A 705 64.99 36.08 -26.31
CA ASP A 705 66.17 35.21 -26.32
C ASP A 705 67.46 36.04 -26.25
N ILE A 706 67.48 37.19 -26.93
CA ILE A 706 68.59 38.13 -26.86
C ILE A 706 68.72 38.70 -25.44
N SER A 707 67.60 39.09 -24.82
CA SER A 707 67.57 39.58 -23.43
C SER A 707 68.09 38.51 -22.47
N GLN A 708 67.66 37.26 -22.62
CA GLN A 708 68.12 36.13 -21.82
C GLN A 708 69.63 35.94 -21.93
N GLN A 709 70.17 35.92 -23.15
CA GLN A 709 71.61 35.72 -23.37
C GLN A 709 72.44 36.87 -22.78
N ILE A 710 71.97 38.12 -22.90
CA ILE A 710 72.64 39.27 -22.28
C ILE A 710 72.63 39.13 -20.76
N VAL A 711 71.46 38.88 -20.15
CA VAL A 711 71.28 38.74 -18.69
C VAL A 711 72.17 37.63 -18.12
N ASN A 712 72.22 36.46 -18.77
CA ASN A 712 73.04 35.32 -18.33
C ASN A 712 74.55 35.62 -18.31
N HIS A 713 75.00 36.56 -19.15
CA HIS A 713 76.40 36.98 -19.22
C HIS A 713 76.74 38.16 -18.31
N ILE A 714 75.77 39.01 -17.96
CA ILE A 714 75.99 40.18 -17.08
C ILE A 714 75.75 39.87 -15.60
N PHE A 715 74.95 38.86 -15.23
CA PHE A 715 74.67 38.50 -13.82
C PHE A 715 75.19 37.11 -13.40
N THR A 716 75.50 36.92 -12.11
CA THR A 716 76.00 35.65 -11.55
C THR A 716 74.91 34.59 -11.33
N ARG A 717 73.66 35.03 -11.13
CA ARG A 717 72.48 34.19 -10.91
C ARG A 717 71.55 34.24 -12.12
N HIS A 718 70.81 33.16 -12.37
CA HIS A 718 69.70 33.18 -13.33
C HIS A 718 68.65 34.18 -12.82
N TYR A 719 68.37 35.21 -13.61
CA TYR A 719 67.44 36.28 -13.25
C TYR A 719 66.04 35.93 -13.74
N GLU A 720 65.07 35.87 -12.83
CA GLU A 720 63.73 35.33 -13.11
C GLU A 720 62.86 36.26 -13.98
N ASN A 721 63.18 37.56 -14.05
CA ASN A 721 62.31 38.55 -14.70
C ASN A 721 62.76 38.95 -16.12
N ILE A 722 62.87 37.96 -17.00
CA ILE A 722 63.31 38.14 -18.41
C ILE A 722 62.35 39.06 -19.19
N SER A 723 61.08 39.07 -18.80
CA SER A 723 60.05 39.96 -19.38
C SER A 723 60.37 41.45 -19.16
N TYR A 724 60.92 41.80 -18.00
CA TYR A 724 61.38 43.16 -17.71
C TYR A 724 62.52 43.58 -18.65
N PHE A 725 63.54 42.73 -18.83
CA PHE A 725 64.65 43.01 -19.74
C PHE A 725 64.24 43.05 -21.21
N ASN A 726 63.30 42.18 -21.61
CA ASN A 726 62.68 42.26 -22.92
C ASN A 726 61.94 43.59 -23.11
N THR A 727 61.25 44.09 -22.08
CA THR A 727 60.60 45.41 -22.09
C THR A 727 61.63 46.53 -22.28
N ILE A 728 62.82 46.41 -21.68
CA ILE A 728 63.91 47.37 -21.92
C ILE A 728 64.31 47.38 -23.40
N LEU A 729 64.35 46.25 -24.11
CA LEU A 729 64.72 46.23 -25.54
C LEU A 729 63.56 46.59 -26.48
N THR A 730 62.31 46.36 -26.07
CA THR A 730 61.13 46.47 -26.95
C THR A 730 60.32 47.76 -26.76
N ALA A 731 60.27 48.34 -25.56
CA ALA A 731 59.38 49.45 -25.28
C ALA A 731 59.77 50.74 -26.03
N PRO A 732 58.79 51.58 -26.39
CA PRO A 732 59.05 52.93 -26.89
C PRO A 732 59.84 53.74 -25.85
N LEU A 733 60.83 54.51 -26.32
CA LEU A 733 61.73 55.27 -25.44
C LEU A 733 60.97 56.21 -24.47
N SER A 734 59.81 56.73 -24.90
CA SER A 734 58.92 57.59 -24.11
C SER A 734 58.35 56.91 -22.86
N ASN A 735 58.09 55.60 -22.92
CA ASN A 735 57.52 54.84 -21.80
C ASN A 735 58.60 54.46 -20.79
N LEU A 736 59.82 54.16 -21.28
CA LEU A 736 60.98 53.91 -20.42
C LEU A 736 61.42 55.17 -19.67
N LYS A 737 61.29 56.37 -20.28
CA LYS A 737 61.54 57.65 -19.60
C LYS A 737 60.66 57.88 -18.36
N LYS A 738 59.42 57.36 -18.33
CA LYS A 738 58.51 57.45 -17.17
C LYS A 738 58.82 56.46 -16.04
N MET A 739 59.66 55.45 -16.29
CA MET A 739 60.12 54.46 -15.31
C MET A 739 61.39 54.88 -14.55
N GLY A 740 61.76 56.16 -14.59
CA GLY A 740 62.83 56.72 -13.77
C GLY A 740 64.20 56.76 -14.44
N ILE A 741 64.29 57.36 -15.63
CA ILE A 741 65.57 57.91 -16.12
C ILE A 741 65.55 59.41 -15.82
N PRO A 742 66.39 59.94 -14.91
CA PRO A 742 66.61 61.38 -14.84
C PRO A 742 67.26 61.84 -16.14
N GLU A 743 66.67 62.83 -16.79
CA GLU A 743 67.39 63.62 -17.78
C GLU A 743 68.62 64.22 -17.10
N LEU A 744 69.79 64.03 -17.71
CA LEU A 744 70.99 64.78 -17.41
C LEU A 744 70.63 66.28 -17.43
N GLN A 745 70.65 66.94 -16.27
CA GLN A 745 71.26 68.26 -16.10
C GLN A 745 71.33 68.69 -14.62
N ASN A 746 72.58 68.82 -14.16
CA ASN A 746 73.19 69.75 -13.21
C ASN A 746 72.57 70.03 -11.82
N ASP A 747 73.44 69.76 -10.84
CA ASP A 747 73.74 70.51 -9.62
C ASP A 747 72.80 70.49 -8.38
N GLN A 748 73.45 70.02 -7.31
CA GLN A 748 73.31 70.37 -5.89
C GLN A 748 72.19 69.74 -5.02
N GLN A 749 72.62 68.66 -4.36
CA GLN A 749 72.55 68.32 -2.94
C GLN A 749 71.21 68.19 -2.17
N PRO A 750 71.16 67.27 -1.16
CA PRO A 750 69.93 66.64 -0.67
C PRO A 750 69.55 67.10 0.76
N GLN A 751 68.27 67.05 1.11
CA GLN A 751 67.86 66.82 2.51
C GLN A 751 66.62 65.92 2.64
N SER A 752 66.89 64.77 3.26
CA SER A 752 66.08 63.94 4.15
C SER A 752 64.77 64.50 4.69
N THR A 753 63.74 63.65 4.73
CA THR A 753 63.22 63.12 6.00
C THR A 753 62.54 61.76 5.79
N SER A 754 62.97 60.85 6.65
CA SER A 754 62.45 59.54 6.99
C SER A 754 60.95 59.52 7.32
N ASN A 755 60.27 58.43 6.94
CA ASN A 755 59.42 57.72 7.89
C ASN A 755 59.41 56.22 7.59
N THR A 756 59.94 55.50 8.55
CA THR A 756 60.04 54.04 8.65
C THR A 756 58.66 53.46 8.98
N PHE A 757 58.21 52.44 8.27
CA PHE A 757 57.51 51.33 8.91
C PHE A 757 57.98 50.01 8.29
N SER A 758 58.50 49.18 9.19
CA SER A 758 59.07 47.88 8.99
C SER A 758 58.02 46.80 8.67
N SER A 759 58.54 45.76 8.03
CA SER A 759 57.99 44.44 7.74
C SER A 759 57.20 43.74 8.88
N GLN A 760 56.13 43.00 8.56
CA GLN A 760 56.14 41.53 8.43
C GLN A 760 54.71 40.96 8.25
N HIS A 761 54.66 39.82 7.55
CA HIS A 761 53.51 38.98 7.18
C HIS A 761 52.55 38.57 8.32
N ASN A 762 51.23 38.56 8.00
CA ASN A 762 50.27 37.43 8.12
C ASN A 762 48.83 37.91 8.40
N GLU A 763 47.87 37.78 7.46
CA GLU A 763 46.42 37.86 7.76
C GLU A 763 45.64 36.95 6.78
N ASN A 764 44.95 35.88 7.23
CA ASN A 764 43.59 35.86 7.78
C ASN A 764 42.57 36.66 6.94
N ILE A 765 41.70 35.95 6.23
CA ILE A 765 40.60 36.50 5.42
C ILE A 765 39.57 37.12 6.37
N SER A 766 39.45 38.45 6.37
CA SER A 766 38.44 39.20 7.13
C SER A 766 37.09 39.30 6.38
N SER A 767 36.01 39.54 7.13
CA SER A 767 34.62 39.75 6.66
C SER A 767 34.41 40.95 5.74
N GLU A 768 35.43 41.79 5.55
CA GLU A 768 35.40 42.97 4.68
C GLU A 768 35.52 42.58 3.19
N ASN A 769 36.38 41.59 2.89
CA ASN A 769 36.59 41.08 1.53
C ASN A 769 35.33 40.44 0.91
N THR A 770 34.50 39.80 1.72
CA THR A 770 33.25 39.14 1.26
C THR A 770 32.15 40.15 0.94
N ARG A 771 32.12 41.28 1.65
CA ARG A 771 31.15 42.38 1.42
C ARG A 771 31.51 43.17 0.16
N ASP A 772 32.79 43.41 -0.08
CA ASP A 772 33.28 44.10 -1.28
C ASP A 772 33.08 43.29 -2.56
N LEU A 773 33.29 41.97 -2.50
CA LEU A 773 32.99 41.08 -3.63
C LEU A 773 31.48 41.05 -3.96
N ARG A 774 30.60 40.96 -2.94
CA ARG A 774 29.15 41.00 -3.13
C ARG A 774 28.68 42.33 -3.73
N ASN A 775 29.21 43.45 -3.25
CA ASN A 775 28.91 44.78 -3.80
C ASN A 775 29.40 44.90 -5.25
N PHE A 776 30.60 44.41 -5.57
CA PHE A 776 31.13 44.40 -6.94
C PHE A 776 30.24 43.59 -7.89
N LEU A 777 29.86 42.36 -7.51
CA LEU A 777 28.98 41.50 -8.32
C LEU A 777 27.58 42.14 -8.49
N GLN A 778 27.02 42.75 -7.45
CA GLN A 778 25.71 43.43 -7.51
C GLN A 778 25.74 44.71 -8.37
N VAL A 779 26.81 45.52 -8.29
CA VAL A 779 26.98 46.72 -9.13
C VAL A 779 27.04 46.33 -10.60
N ILE A 780 27.74 45.24 -10.92
CA ILE A 780 27.85 44.75 -12.30
C ILE A 780 26.51 44.20 -12.81
N ILE A 781 25.80 43.37 -12.03
CA ILE A 781 24.43 42.93 -12.37
C ILE A 781 23.54 44.14 -12.65
N LYS A 782 23.55 45.15 -11.77
CA LYS A 782 22.75 46.36 -11.95
C LYS A 782 23.17 47.16 -13.20
N SER A 783 24.47 47.19 -13.52
CA SER A 783 25.01 47.86 -14.72
C SER A 783 24.63 47.18 -16.04
N CYS A 784 24.41 45.85 -16.04
CA CYS A 784 23.92 45.11 -17.21
C CYS A 784 22.44 45.39 -17.51
N TYR A 785 21.69 45.98 -16.57
CA TYR A 785 20.23 46.15 -16.66
C TYR A 785 19.73 47.60 -16.43
N SER A 786 20.65 48.56 -16.23
CA SER A 786 20.33 49.99 -16.12
C SER A 786 20.57 50.72 -17.44
N ASN A 787 19.47 50.93 -18.18
CA ASN A 787 19.21 51.94 -19.20
C ASN A 787 19.96 51.91 -20.56
N SER A 788 19.13 51.79 -21.60
CA SER A 788 19.11 52.56 -22.85
C SER A 788 20.43 52.87 -23.58
N GLU A 789 20.56 52.31 -24.78
CA GLU A 789 21.23 52.88 -25.96
C GLU A 789 22.35 53.91 -25.69
N SER A 790 23.61 53.44 -25.58
CA SER A 790 24.78 54.02 -26.27
C SER A 790 26.13 53.51 -25.72
N ASN A 791 27.10 53.39 -26.64
CA ASN A 791 28.55 53.19 -26.48
C ASN A 791 29.14 51.77 -26.45
N ILE A 792 29.29 51.28 -27.68
CA ILE A 792 30.31 50.40 -28.27
C ILE A 792 31.72 50.64 -27.68
N ASN A 793 32.31 49.61 -27.05
CA ASN A 793 33.66 49.09 -27.33
C ASN A 793 34.11 48.07 -26.26
N ARG A 794 33.91 46.77 -26.53
CA ARG A 794 34.84 45.72 -26.05
C ARG A 794 35.09 44.70 -27.17
N ILE A 795 36.33 44.25 -27.18
CA ILE A 795 37.14 43.83 -28.34
C ILE A 795 36.66 42.50 -28.94
N LYS A 796 36.40 42.50 -30.26
CA LYS A 796 36.43 41.29 -31.11
C LYS A 796 37.87 40.82 -31.24
N THR A 797 38.10 39.54 -30.95
CA THR A 797 39.20 38.80 -31.58
C THR A 797 38.73 37.39 -31.93
N CYS A 798 39.14 36.97 -33.13
CA CYS A 798 38.65 35.82 -33.88
C CYS A 798 39.19 34.47 -33.37
N ILE A 799 38.51 33.44 -33.85
CA ILE A 799 38.62 31.99 -33.66
C ILE A 799 40.05 31.43 -33.77
N ASP A 800 40.39 30.48 -32.89
CA ASP A 800 41.10 29.26 -33.27
C ASP A 800 40.56 28.09 -32.42
N GLU A 801 40.15 27.01 -33.10
CA GLU A 801 39.41 25.86 -32.54
C GLU A 801 40.35 24.84 -31.89
N ASN A 802 40.03 24.41 -30.66
CA ASN A 802 40.06 23.00 -30.23
C ASN A 802 39.87 22.88 -28.70
N LYS A 803 38.63 22.56 -28.28
CA LYS A 803 38.24 21.68 -27.16
C LYS A 803 36.71 21.77 -26.94
N MET A 804 36.06 20.61 -26.84
CA MET A 804 34.60 20.45 -26.77
C MET A 804 33.97 21.18 -25.56
N ASN A 805 32.95 22.02 -25.81
CA ASN A 805 32.18 22.77 -24.80
C ASN A 805 30.68 22.43 -24.91
N TYR A 806 30.01 22.24 -23.77
CA TYR A 806 28.56 21.96 -23.66
C TYR A 806 27.65 23.20 -23.58
N CYS A 807 28.14 24.34 -24.04
CA CYS A 807 27.34 25.53 -24.34
C CYS A 807 27.93 26.15 -25.61
N GLU A 808 27.32 25.90 -26.77
CA GLU A 808 27.64 26.64 -27.98
C GLU A 808 27.21 28.10 -27.79
N THR A 809 28.12 29.03 -28.11
CA THR A 809 27.68 30.37 -28.46
C THR A 809 26.96 30.24 -29.81
N MET A 810 25.65 30.05 -29.79
CA MET A 810 24.87 30.14 -31.03
C MET A 810 25.00 31.57 -31.57
N PRO A 811 25.37 31.76 -32.85
CA PRO A 811 25.21 33.05 -33.50
C PRO A 811 23.73 33.40 -33.46
N GLY A 812 23.39 34.60 -33.00
CA GLY A 812 22.02 35.03 -32.67
C GLY A 812 21.03 35.16 -33.84
N TYR A 813 20.96 34.20 -34.76
CA TYR A 813 20.03 34.09 -35.88
C TYR A 813 19.47 32.65 -35.84
N SER A 814 18.31 32.37 -35.27
CA SER A 814 16.99 32.65 -35.84
C SER A 814 15.93 32.26 -34.79
N MET A 815 15.79 33.02 -33.71
CA MET A 815 14.67 32.88 -32.77
C MET A 815 13.84 34.15 -32.80
N HIS A 816 12.52 34.02 -32.79
CA HIS A 816 11.59 35.15 -32.78
C HIS A 816 10.68 35.07 -31.56
N CYS A 817 10.30 36.24 -31.04
CA CYS A 817 9.39 36.34 -29.91
C CYS A 817 7.97 35.99 -30.37
N VAL A 818 7.35 34.99 -29.73
CA VAL A 818 6.00 34.49 -30.07
C VAL A 818 4.93 34.97 -29.09
N GLY A 819 5.33 35.59 -27.99
CA GLY A 819 4.41 36.17 -27.02
C GLY A 819 5.07 36.41 -25.68
N ASN A 820 4.26 36.76 -24.69
CA ASN A 820 4.69 36.83 -23.30
C ASN A 820 3.68 36.13 -22.38
N LEU A 821 4.18 35.53 -21.30
CA LEU A 821 3.34 34.98 -20.24
C LEU A 821 3.84 35.50 -18.90
N GLN A 822 2.95 36.07 -18.09
CA GLN A 822 3.28 36.72 -16.82
C GLN A 822 4.45 37.72 -16.90
N LYS A 823 4.53 38.51 -17.98
CA LYS A 823 5.61 39.51 -18.25
C LYS A 823 7.00 38.91 -18.54
N ILE A 824 7.08 37.62 -18.89
CA ILE A 824 8.28 36.97 -19.43
C ILE A 824 8.08 36.72 -20.91
N GLU A 825 9.03 37.14 -21.74
CA GLU A 825 8.98 36.94 -23.19
C GLU A 825 9.34 35.50 -23.57
N LEU A 826 8.62 34.99 -24.58
CA LEU A 826 8.68 33.61 -25.05
C LEU A 826 9.21 33.55 -26.47
N TYR A 827 10.17 32.67 -26.74
CA TYR A 827 10.85 32.56 -28.02
C TYR A 827 10.80 31.15 -28.58
N VAL A 828 10.75 31.03 -29.90
CA VAL A 828 10.95 29.77 -30.62
C VAL A 828 11.85 30.01 -31.85
N PRO A 829 12.56 28.98 -32.34
CA PRO A 829 13.26 29.04 -33.62
C PRO A 829 12.35 29.44 -34.80
N THR A 830 12.88 30.11 -35.82
CA THR A 830 12.11 30.64 -36.97
C THR A 830 11.41 29.55 -37.78
N ASP A 831 11.86 28.31 -37.68
CA ASP A 831 11.33 27.10 -38.29
C ASP A 831 10.39 26.28 -37.38
N VAL A 832 10.14 26.74 -36.14
CA VAL A 832 9.29 26.08 -35.14
C VAL A 832 7.99 26.85 -34.95
N ASP A 833 6.86 26.13 -34.96
CA ASP A 833 5.53 26.72 -34.80
C ASP A 833 5.30 27.24 -33.37
N GLN A 834 4.68 28.42 -33.24
CA GLN A 834 4.40 29.06 -31.95
C GLN A 834 3.54 28.20 -30.99
N SER A 835 2.75 27.25 -31.52
CA SER A 835 1.96 26.31 -30.71
C SER A 835 2.83 25.35 -29.88
N GLU A 836 4.10 25.17 -30.23
CA GLU A 836 5.04 24.37 -29.43
C GLU A 836 5.28 24.98 -28.05
N ILE A 837 5.22 26.29 -27.86
CA ILE A 837 5.35 26.89 -26.52
C ILE A 837 4.02 27.41 -25.96
N LEU A 838 3.05 27.73 -26.83
CA LEU A 838 1.76 28.33 -26.46
C LEU A 838 0.57 27.36 -26.45
N SER A 839 0.78 26.05 -26.63
CA SER A 839 -0.30 25.05 -26.58
C SER A 839 -0.99 25.00 -25.21
N GLN A 840 -2.30 24.71 -25.20
CA GLN A 840 -3.13 24.65 -23.99
C GLN A 840 -2.58 23.68 -22.92
N SER A 841 -1.93 22.59 -23.35
CA SER A 841 -1.31 21.60 -22.46
C SER A 841 -0.04 22.13 -21.77
N ARG A 842 0.64 23.14 -22.34
CA ARG A 842 1.92 23.66 -21.84
C ARG A 842 1.80 24.91 -20.97
N ILE A 843 0.63 25.56 -20.93
CA ILE A 843 0.39 26.78 -20.13
C ILE A 843 0.64 26.56 -18.63
N ALA A 844 0.18 25.43 -18.06
CA ALA A 844 0.36 25.13 -16.65
C ALA A 844 1.83 24.81 -16.29
N PRO A 845 2.53 23.91 -17.01
CA PRO A 845 3.97 23.70 -16.82
C PRO A 845 4.81 24.97 -17.02
N LEU A 846 4.52 25.77 -18.05
CA LEU A 846 5.22 27.02 -18.34
C LEU A 846 5.02 28.05 -17.22
N SER A 847 3.79 28.18 -16.71
CA SER A 847 3.49 29.05 -15.56
C SER A 847 4.30 28.64 -14.32
N GLN A 848 4.42 27.33 -14.07
CA GLN A 848 5.17 26.80 -12.95
C GLN A 848 6.68 27.05 -13.10
N PHE A 849 7.21 26.94 -14.33
CA PHE A 849 8.60 27.26 -14.62
C PHE A 849 8.90 28.76 -14.41
N ILE A 850 8.00 29.63 -14.88
CA ILE A 850 8.11 31.08 -14.70
C ILE A 850 8.13 31.45 -13.21
N TYR A 851 7.26 30.86 -12.38
CA TYR A 851 7.27 31.11 -10.94
C TYR A 851 8.62 30.75 -10.31
N MET A 852 9.18 29.59 -10.67
CA MET A 852 10.48 29.15 -10.17
C MET A 852 11.62 30.09 -10.60
N LEU A 853 11.66 30.50 -11.87
CA LEU A 853 12.69 31.43 -12.36
C LEU A 853 12.58 32.81 -11.71
N LYS A 854 11.36 33.29 -11.42
CA LYS A 854 11.14 34.54 -10.68
C LYS A 854 11.60 34.45 -9.22
N ASP A 855 11.32 33.34 -8.55
CA ASP A 855 11.82 33.12 -7.19
C ASP A 855 13.36 33.16 -7.15
N LEU A 856 14.01 32.57 -8.15
CA LEU A 856 15.47 32.63 -8.27
C LEU A 856 15.96 34.02 -8.65
N ALA A 857 15.21 34.77 -9.47
CA ALA A 857 15.52 36.17 -9.78
C ALA A 857 15.59 37.01 -8.51
N ASP A 858 14.68 36.78 -7.55
CA ASP A 858 14.67 37.48 -6.25
C ASP A 858 15.93 37.18 -5.43
N VAL A 859 16.46 35.95 -5.52
CA VAL A 859 17.73 35.56 -4.85
C VAL A 859 18.91 36.34 -5.41
N PHE A 860 18.98 36.49 -6.74
CA PHE A 860 20.09 37.17 -7.40
C PHE A 860 19.89 38.70 -7.54
N GLU A 861 18.76 39.24 -7.06
CA GLU A 861 18.32 40.62 -7.28
C GLU A 861 18.24 41.00 -8.78
N VAL A 862 17.87 40.05 -9.64
CA VAL A 862 17.76 40.23 -11.10
C VAL A 862 16.35 40.67 -11.46
N THR A 863 16.22 41.67 -12.34
CA THR A 863 14.92 42.13 -12.82
C THR A 863 14.24 41.03 -13.64
N PRO A 864 12.93 40.74 -13.45
CA PRO A 864 12.21 39.76 -14.26
C PRO A 864 12.24 40.04 -15.77
N LYS A 865 12.50 41.29 -16.18
CA LYS A 865 12.68 41.68 -17.59
C LYS A 865 13.93 41.08 -18.24
N ALA A 866 14.92 40.64 -17.45
CA ALA A 866 16.13 40.01 -17.97
C ALA A 866 15.91 38.53 -18.31
N ILE A 867 14.79 37.93 -17.87
CA ILE A 867 14.50 36.51 -18.02
C ILE A 867 13.64 36.30 -19.26
N HIS A 868 14.08 35.41 -20.14
CA HIS A 868 13.41 35.01 -21.36
C HIS A 868 13.35 33.48 -21.38
N ILE A 869 12.26 32.91 -21.90
CA ILE A 869 12.11 31.46 -22.02
C ILE A 869 12.02 31.12 -23.50
N PHE A 870 12.75 30.10 -23.93
CA PHE A 870 12.64 29.57 -25.28
C PHE A 870 12.29 28.09 -25.27
N TYR A 871 11.74 27.60 -26.37
CA TYR A 871 11.55 26.16 -26.58
C TYR A 871 12.21 25.75 -27.89
N ASP A 872 13.25 24.93 -27.78
CA ASP A 872 13.94 24.34 -28.92
C ASP A 872 14.22 22.87 -28.61
N SER A 873 13.60 21.98 -29.39
CA SER A 873 13.75 20.52 -29.26
C SER A 873 15.05 20.01 -29.88
N SER A 874 15.67 20.78 -30.79
CA SER A 874 16.82 20.38 -31.61
C SER A 874 18.18 20.70 -30.98
N VAL A 875 18.25 21.69 -30.08
CA VAL A 875 19.50 22.14 -29.45
C VAL A 875 19.62 21.60 -28.02
N ASN A 876 20.82 21.17 -27.63
CA ASN A 876 21.14 20.67 -26.28
C ASN A 876 21.48 21.79 -25.27
N SER A 877 21.22 23.05 -25.62
CA SER A 877 21.51 24.20 -24.75
C SER A 877 20.41 24.35 -23.69
N ILE A 878 20.82 24.25 -22.42
CA ILE A 878 19.93 24.36 -21.25
C ILE A 878 19.54 25.83 -21.01
N ALA A 879 20.52 26.73 -21.12
CA ALA A 879 20.36 28.16 -21.00
C ALA A 879 21.55 28.90 -21.63
N PHE A 880 21.36 30.16 -22.01
CA PHE A 880 22.45 31.00 -22.51
C PHE A 880 22.25 32.47 -22.13
N ASN A 881 23.33 33.24 -22.19
CA ASN A 881 23.33 34.68 -21.98
C ASN A 881 23.56 35.40 -23.31
N ARG A 882 22.72 36.37 -23.63
CA ARG A 882 22.88 37.24 -24.81
C ARG A 882 22.80 38.70 -24.36
N ASP A 883 23.96 39.35 -24.30
CA ASP A 883 24.06 40.78 -23.98
C ASP A 883 23.35 41.16 -22.65
N GLY A 884 23.44 40.28 -21.66
CA GLY A 884 22.76 40.42 -20.37
C GLY A 884 21.38 39.78 -20.31
N ALA A 885 20.71 39.50 -21.44
CA ALA A 885 19.44 38.77 -21.44
C ALA A 885 19.67 37.27 -21.20
N LEU A 886 18.97 36.72 -20.20
CA LEU A 886 19.10 35.34 -19.76
C LEU A 886 17.99 34.49 -20.41
N PHE A 887 18.37 33.53 -21.25
CA PHE A 887 17.46 32.65 -21.96
C PHE A 887 17.48 31.25 -21.35
N PHE A 888 16.32 30.73 -20.95
CA PHE A 888 16.18 29.40 -20.35
C PHE A 888 15.31 28.49 -21.22
N ASN A 889 15.77 27.26 -21.49
CA ASN A 889 15.05 26.34 -22.37
C ASN A 889 13.95 25.57 -21.60
N LEU A 890 12.70 25.74 -22.01
CA LEU A 890 11.53 25.07 -21.42
C LEU A 890 11.60 23.54 -21.58
N LYS A 891 12.22 23.01 -22.65
CA LYS A 891 12.35 21.56 -22.89
C LYS A 891 12.92 20.84 -21.67
N PHE A 892 14.02 21.34 -21.13
CA PHE A 892 14.70 20.71 -19.99
C PHE A 892 13.86 20.77 -18.71
N TYR A 893 13.07 21.82 -18.52
CA TYR A 893 12.12 21.86 -17.41
C TYR A 893 11.02 20.79 -17.55
N LEU A 894 10.47 20.63 -18.76
CA LEU A 894 9.45 19.63 -19.05
C LEU A 894 9.97 18.21 -18.83
N GLU A 895 11.13 17.90 -19.39
CA GLU A 895 11.74 16.56 -19.32
C GLU A 895 12.21 16.20 -17.89
N LEU A 896 12.81 17.15 -17.18
CA LEU A 896 13.46 16.85 -15.88
C LEU A 896 12.54 17.05 -14.68
N HIS A 897 11.58 17.98 -14.75
CA HIS A 897 10.95 18.53 -13.56
C HIS A 897 9.42 18.65 -13.58
N GLU A 898 8.75 18.63 -14.74
CA GLU A 898 7.29 18.81 -14.84
C GLU A 898 6.52 17.83 -13.95
N GLN A 899 6.77 16.53 -14.06
CA GLN A 899 6.02 15.51 -13.32
C GLN A 899 6.14 15.69 -11.79
N LYS A 900 7.30 16.13 -11.32
CA LYS A 900 7.60 16.33 -9.91
C LYS A 900 7.15 17.69 -9.39
N CYS A 901 6.93 18.67 -10.28
CA CYS A 901 6.60 20.06 -9.93
C CYS A 901 5.14 20.45 -10.22
N LYS A 902 4.23 19.49 -10.49
CA LYS A 902 2.81 19.74 -10.85
C LYS A 902 2.03 20.66 -9.89
N THR A 903 2.36 20.65 -8.59
CA THR A 903 1.68 21.46 -7.57
C THR A 903 2.56 22.54 -6.95
N LYS A 904 3.88 22.32 -6.85
CA LYS A 904 4.88 23.30 -6.36
C LYS A 904 6.29 22.92 -6.82
N PRO A 905 7.25 23.87 -6.91
CA PRO A 905 8.63 23.56 -7.24
C PRO A 905 9.26 22.68 -6.15
N THR A 906 10.02 21.67 -6.56
CA THR A 906 10.77 20.81 -5.62
C THR A 906 12.12 21.44 -5.27
N ILE A 907 12.69 21.08 -4.12
CA ILE A 907 14.05 21.53 -3.72
C ILE A 907 15.07 21.16 -4.80
N ASP A 908 14.90 20.01 -5.46
CA ASP A 908 15.82 19.52 -6.48
C ASP A 908 15.76 20.34 -7.75
N ALA A 909 14.55 20.69 -8.19
CA ALA A 909 14.37 21.60 -9.32
C ALA A 909 14.92 23.01 -9.01
N MET A 910 14.61 23.56 -7.84
CA MET A 910 15.10 24.89 -7.42
C MET A 910 16.64 24.93 -7.36
N THR A 911 17.26 23.86 -6.85
CA THR A 911 18.72 23.74 -6.76
C THR A 911 19.37 23.64 -8.14
N TYR A 912 18.81 22.81 -9.02
CA TYR A 912 19.31 22.67 -10.39
C TYR A 912 19.31 24.01 -11.12
N TRP A 913 18.16 24.69 -11.15
CA TRP A 913 18.05 25.97 -11.86
C TRP A 913 18.84 27.10 -11.18
N PHE A 914 19.06 27.07 -9.85
CA PHE A 914 19.98 28.00 -9.18
C PHE A 914 21.42 27.90 -9.72
N THR A 915 21.93 26.69 -9.91
CA THR A 915 23.29 26.49 -10.46
C THR A 915 23.42 26.91 -11.92
N ILE A 916 22.37 26.66 -12.73
CA ILE A 916 22.29 27.15 -14.11
C ILE A 916 22.26 28.68 -14.13
N TYR A 917 21.52 29.32 -13.22
CA TYR A 917 21.48 30.78 -13.10
C TYR A 917 22.86 31.38 -12.82
N CYS A 918 23.63 30.79 -11.89
CA CYS A 918 25.01 31.22 -11.58
C CYS A 918 25.94 31.10 -12.80
N HIS A 919 25.82 30.01 -13.56
CA HIS A 919 26.60 29.77 -14.77
C HIS A 919 26.31 30.83 -15.85
N VAL A 920 25.02 31.09 -16.12
CA VAL A 920 24.61 32.06 -17.15
C VAL A 920 24.98 33.50 -16.74
N LEU A 921 24.96 33.84 -15.45
CA LEU A 921 25.43 35.13 -14.94
C LEU A 921 26.95 35.31 -15.08
N ALA A 922 27.76 34.24 -14.93
CA ALA A 922 29.21 34.31 -15.11
C ALA A 922 29.60 34.71 -16.55
N HIS A 923 28.78 34.32 -17.54
CA HIS A 923 28.98 34.73 -18.93
C HIS A 923 28.77 36.23 -19.21
N ASN A 924 28.29 37.02 -18.25
CA ASN A 924 28.37 38.49 -18.34
C ASN A 924 29.83 39.02 -18.32
N PHE A 925 30.79 38.23 -17.81
CA PHE A 925 32.19 38.66 -17.64
C PHE A 925 33.12 38.05 -18.69
N ILE A 926 32.96 36.76 -18.96
CA ILE A 926 33.87 36.02 -19.83
C ILE A 926 33.10 34.97 -20.63
N GLN A 927 33.37 34.92 -21.92
CA GLN A 927 32.71 34.01 -22.85
C GLN A 927 33.42 32.64 -22.91
N LEU A 928 34.72 32.62 -22.62
CA LEU A 928 35.56 31.43 -22.67
C LEU A 928 35.58 30.73 -21.30
N HIS A 929 35.44 29.40 -21.29
CA HIS A 929 35.54 28.55 -20.10
C HIS A 929 37.01 28.36 -19.64
N ASN A 930 37.67 29.46 -19.27
CA ASN A 930 39.05 29.48 -18.78
C ASN A 930 39.07 29.61 -17.23
N SER A 931 40.26 29.71 -16.64
CA SER A 931 40.41 29.88 -15.19
C SER A 931 39.70 31.12 -14.63
N GLU A 932 39.49 32.16 -15.45
CA GLU A 932 38.73 33.34 -15.05
C GLU A 932 37.21 33.06 -15.00
N PHE A 933 36.67 32.23 -15.91
CA PHE A 933 35.27 31.80 -15.86
C PHE A 933 34.95 31.02 -14.59
N GLU A 934 35.79 30.05 -14.23
CA GLU A 934 35.64 29.25 -13.01
C GLU A 934 35.65 30.10 -11.75
N TYR A 935 36.45 31.17 -11.75
CA TYR A 935 36.49 32.14 -10.66
C TYR A 935 35.14 32.87 -10.51
N TYR A 936 34.57 33.44 -11.59
CA TYR A 936 33.29 34.15 -11.53
C TYR A 936 32.10 33.23 -11.21
N TYR A 937 32.05 32.05 -11.82
CA TYR A 937 31.02 31.04 -11.53
C TYR A 937 31.00 30.65 -10.04
N THR A 938 32.17 30.32 -9.49
CA THR A 938 32.29 29.95 -8.06
C THR A 938 31.92 31.13 -7.16
N SER A 939 32.30 32.35 -7.53
CA SER A 939 32.00 33.57 -6.77
C SER A 939 30.49 33.82 -6.67
N PHE A 940 29.72 33.58 -7.75
CA PHE A 940 28.26 33.68 -7.72
C PHE A 940 27.63 32.64 -6.79
N VAL A 941 28.07 31.38 -6.86
CA VAL A 941 27.55 30.32 -5.99
C VAL A 941 27.81 30.64 -4.52
N GLN A 942 29.05 30.98 -4.16
CA GLN A 942 29.42 31.25 -2.77
C GLN A 942 28.69 32.48 -2.20
N THR A 943 28.44 33.49 -3.03
CA THR A 943 27.82 34.74 -2.59
C THR A 943 26.31 34.61 -2.34
N TYR A 944 25.59 33.89 -3.20
CA TYR A 944 24.12 33.87 -3.20
C TYR A 944 23.49 32.59 -2.62
N ILE A 945 24.29 31.58 -2.27
CA ILE A 945 23.79 30.37 -1.63
C ILE A 945 23.06 30.62 -0.28
N PRO A 946 23.44 31.60 0.57
CA PRO A 946 22.69 31.88 1.80
C PRO A 946 21.29 32.45 1.51
N ASP A 947 21.17 33.33 0.52
CA ASP A 947 19.89 33.94 0.11
C ASP A 947 18.96 32.89 -0.52
N PHE A 948 19.54 31.94 -1.28
CA PHE A 948 18.84 30.78 -1.79
C PHE A 948 18.28 29.89 -0.67
N PHE A 949 19.06 29.60 0.38
CA PHE A 949 18.57 28.81 1.52
C PHE A 949 17.45 29.51 2.28
N GLU A 950 17.53 30.84 2.44
CA GLU A 950 16.46 31.61 3.10
C GLU A 950 15.16 31.61 2.28
N LEU A 951 15.23 31.71 0.95
CA LEU A 951 14.06 31.52 0.06
C LEU A 951 13.43 30.14 0.28
N MET A 952 14.25 29.08 0.34
CA MET A 952 13.77 27.71 0.54
C MET A 952 13.15 27.50 1.93
N ARG A 953 13.64 28.20 2.96
CA ARG A 953 13.07 28.20 4.31
C ARG A 953 11.72 28.89 4.36
N ARG A 954 11.60 30.09 3.79
CA ARG A 954 10.33 30.87 3.75
C ARG A 954 9.20 30.10 3.07
N LYS A 955 9.51 29.37 1.99
CA LYS A 955 8.53 28.52 1.30
C LYS A 955 8.09 27.26 2.07
N ARG A 956 8.74 26.92 3.19
CA ARG A 956 8.30 25.86 4.12
C ARG A 956 7.34 26.36 5.20
N GLU A 957 7.43 27.61 5.64
CA GLU A 957 6.73 28.14 6.82
C GLU A 957 5.29 28.64 6.55
N ILE A 958 4.88 28.79 5.28
CA ILE A 958 3.51 29.17 4.87
C ILE A 958 2.58 27.92 4.88
N GLN A 959 2.44 27.26 6.04
CA GLN A 959 1.42 26.24 6.29
C GLN A 959 0.52 26.64 7.46
N PRO A 960 -0.82 26.46 7.38
CA PRO A 960 -1.68 26.56 8.56
C PRO A 960 -1.39 25.39 9.51
N LYS A 961 -1.05 25.70 10.76
CA LYS A 961 -0.90 24.71 11.85
C LYS A 961 -2.24 24.03 12.14
N MET A 962 -2.25 22.69 12.16
CA MET A 962 -3.17 21.91 12.99
C MET A 962 -2.37 21.05 13.96
N LYS A 963 -2.23 21.62 15.17
CA LYS A 963 -2.08 21.06 16.54
C LYS A 963 -1.12 19.89 16.82
N ASP A 964 0.03 20.30 17.36
CA ASP A 964 0.71 19.93 18.62
C ASP A 964 0.86 18.46 19.05
N GLU A 965 2.15 18.04 19.03
CA GLU A 965 2.95 17.20 19.95
C GLU A 965 4.06 16.59 19.06
N GLU A 966 5.37 16.86 19.15
CA GLU A 966 6.25 17.21 20.25
C GLU A 966 7.35 18.17 19.74
N ILE A 967 7.71 19.13 20.59
CA ILE A 967 8.99 19.85 20.52
C ILE A 967 9.98 18.98 21.29
N LEU A 968 11.02 18.47 20.63
CA LEU A 968 12.35 18.20 21.20
C LEU A 968 13.35 17.86 20.06
N ASP A 969 14.59 18.32 20.24
CA ASP A 969 15.81 18.10 19.45
C ASP A 969 16.09 18.98 18.22
N ALA A 970 16.56 20.20 18.52
CA ALA A 970 17.08 21.19 17.57
C ALA A 970 18.54 20.98 17.12
N GLU A 971 19.20 19.86 17.43
CA GLU A 971 20.63 19.65 17.05
C GLU A 971 20.85 18.62 15.92
N ASN A 972 19.78 18.06 15.33
CA ASN A 972 19.89 17.02 14.28
C ASN A 972 19.41 17.46 12.88
N LEU A 973 19.14 18.75 12.68
CA LEU A 973 18.65 19.27 11.39
C LEU A 973 19.77 19.61 10.39
N ASP A 974 20.98 19.95 10.84
CA ASP A 974 22.12 20.28 9.95
C ASP A 974 22.76 19.03 9.30
N LEU A 975 22.94 17.94 10.05
CA LEU A 975 23.57 16.71 9.55
C LEU A 975 22.68 15.86 8.61
N LYS A 976 21.35 16.04 8.67
CA LYS A 976 20.40 15.39 7.74
C LYS A 976 20.30 16.12 6.40
N TRP A 977 20.71 17.38 6.32
CA TRP A 977 20.69 18.15 5.06
C TRP A 977 21.94 17.86 4.20
N GLU A 978 23.13 17.79 4.79
CA GLU A 978 24.37 17.44 4.07
C GLU A 978 24.30 16.07 3.41
N ASN A 979 23.78 15.06 4.12
CA ASN A 979 23.70 13.68 3.61
C ASN A 979 22.62 13.46 2.53
N LYS A 980 21.61 14.34 2.46
CA LYS A 980 20.58 14.30 1.41
C LYS A 980 21.05 15.01 0.14
N TRP A 981 21.99 15.94 0.25
CA TRP A 981 22.62 16.66 -0.85
C TRP A 981 23.65 15.80 -1.60
N VAL A 982 24.46 15.01 -0.90
CA VAL A 982 25.42 14.08 -1.53
C VAL A 982 24.71 13.04 -2.43
N LYS A 983 23.53 12.55 -2.04
CA LYS A 983 22.72 11.61 -2.85
C LYS A 983 22.03 12.25 -4.07
N ARG A 984 21.97 13.58 -4.15
CA ARG A 984 21.29 14.31 -5.24
C ARG A 984 22.24 14.70 -6.38
N VAL A 985 23.55 14.72 -6.12
CA VAL A 985 24.62 14.84 -7.14
C VAL A 985 24.64 13.65 -8.11
N ASP A 986 24.04 12.51 -7.72
CA ASP A 986 23.95 11.30 -8.53
C ASP A 986 22.97 11.38 -9.71
N HIS A 987 22.11 12.40 -9.73
CA HIS A 987 21.10 12.60 -10.77
C HIS A 987 21.46 13.74 -11.74
N MET A 988 22.69 14.29 -11.64
CA MET A 988 23.21 15.29 -12.57
C MET A 988 23.88 14.61 -13.78
N PRO A 989 23.84 15.23 -14.98
CA PRO A 989 24.60 14.77 -16.13
C PRO A 989 26.09 14.61 -15.80
N HIS A 990 26.72 13.58 -16.38
CA HIS A 990 28.05 13.06 -16.01
C HIS A 990 29.18 14.11 -15.97
N GLU A 991 29.09 15.18 -16.76
CA GLU A 991 30.11 16.23 -16.86
C GLU A 991 30.06 17.24 -15.70
N PHE A 992 28.89 17.52 -15.12
CA PHE A 992 28.77 18.40 -13.94
C PHE A 992 29.34 17.76 -12.66
N ARG A 993 29.36 16.42 -12.63
CA ARG A 993 30.00 15.65 -11.55
C ARG A 993 31.53 15.79 -11.57
N GLN A 994 32.14 15.99 -12.74
CA GLN A 994 33.59 16.03 -12.90
C GLN A 994 34.19 17.39 -12.50
N MET A 995 33.49 18.50 -12.74
CA MET A 995 33.92 19.82 -12.29
C MET A 995 33.89 19.97 -10.76
N TRP A 996 32.98 19.29 -10.07
CA TRP A 996 32.85 19.38 -8.62
C TRP A 996 33.89 18.55 -7.86
N LEU A 997 34.40 17.46 -8.46
CA LEU A 997 35.44 16.60 -7.88
C LEU A 997 36.87 17.16 -8.02
N MET A 998 37.06 18.26 -8.77
CA MET A 998 38.35 18.91 -8.98
C MET A 998 38.66 20.07 -8.00
N LYS A 999 37.81 20.31 -6.99
CA LYS A 999 38.04 21.34 -5.95
C LYS A 999 38.16 20.73 -4.56
#